data_AF-I2N382-F1
#
_entry.id   AF-I2N382-F1
#
_cell.length_a   1.000
_cell.length_b   1.000
_cell.length_c   1.000
_cell.angle_alpha   90.00
_cell.angle_beta   90.00
_cell.angle_gamma   90.00
#
_symmetry.space_group_name_H-M   'P 1'
#
loop_
_entity.id
_entity.type
_entity.pdbx_description
1 polymer ?
#
loop_
_entity_poly.entity_id
_entity_poly.type
_entity_poly.pdbx_seq_one_letter_code
_entity_poly.pdbx_strand_id
1 'polypeptide(L)'
;MPSDRWHQHNITFVDRSRAQLVIAERLAPALITAEAAGQLSGWWFMNKQPWPLRYRADEPAPVVESLLDDLVGEGSVVSWRPGTYEPETDAFGGQAAMDAAHELFHSDSHHLMAYQPGPKHLGRRETVVLLVSSMLRGAGLDWFEQGDVWSKVAALRPATDPLPAERAAELAPAVRKLMTADARSLCHPGGPFHRHDEWVTAFERMGAALADLADHGGLTRGLRAVLAHHVIFHANRAGLLRDDQSALFNIAREVVMGTSDNTASLSGAATDVDSVGAVNTDTITTDSAEAERLRNALVDQIRANGHARTAAVETALRTVPRHAFVPDASLEDAYANAPVHIKYDTDGTSISCASQPGVVALMLDQLDVRPGDRVLELGAGSGYNAALLAHLVGEHGHVTTLDVDDDLVEGARAHLTAAGITNVEAVTRDGALGYAEGAPYDRIIATVGAHGVPHAWLEQLAPGGRLLVPQRLKGSVARSIAYEQCDGRWVSLGSEMNTFMPLRRGIADDDRRVIPLSAEGTVRLQAPAGQDIDADALARVLEQPRTEEWTGMTVRAMESPEWMELFLTCSLPSGLIRMLFPQSAKGGLLTEDPYPSSTAAVDQGAVTYLARRLLEKRTPEGGKLWEFGVIGHGPGSDELAATVADTIRTWDREYRCREATFEIQPFDAPSIEQRPGLFALDTPLNRIVVDWR
;
A
#
# COMPACT_ATOMS: atom_id res chain seq x y z
N MET A 1 36.19 30.78 16.76
CA MET A 1 34.86 30.13 16.67
C MET A 1 35.12 28.68 16.30
N PRO A 2 34.47 27.68 16.92
CA PRO A 2 34.67 26.31 16.47
C PRO A 2 34.25 26.20 14.99
N SER A 3 35.11 25.58 14.19
CA SER A 3 34.98 25.47 12.74
C SER A 3 33.75 24.65 12.35
N ASP A 4 32.90 25.17 11.47
CA ASP A 4 31.73 24.44 10.97
C ASP A 4 32.03 23.59 9.71
N ARG A 5 33.31 23.52 9.32
CA ARG A 5 33.73 22.82 8.12
C ARG A 5 33.92 21.33 8.38
N TRP A 6 33.18 20.53 7.63
CA TRP A 6 33.32 19.08 7.60
C TRP A 6 34.36 18.64 6.57
N HIS A 7 35.18 17.67 6.96
CA HIS A 7 36.12 16.95 6.09
C HIS A 7 35.71 15.48 6.02
N GLN A 8 35.84 14.85 4.85
CA GLN A 8 35.55 13.43 4.66
C GLN A 8 36.75 12.69 4.08
N HIS A 9 37.05 11.53 4.66
CA HIS A 9 38.08 10.61 4.22
C HIS A 9 37.44 9.24 3.99
N ASN A 10 37.53 8.72 2.77
CA ASN A 10 37.01 7.41 2.40
C ASN A 10 38.12 6.37 2.52
N ILE A 11 37.99 5.46 3.48
CA ILE A 11 38.99 4.46 3.85
C ILE A 11 38.60 3.10 3.28
N THR A 12 39.43 2.50 2.44
CA THR A 12 39.23 1.15 1.91
C THR A 12 40.03 0.16 2.74
N PHE A 13 39.36 -0.76 3.43
CA PHE A 13 40.01 -1.82 4.19
C PHE A 13 40.13 -3.11 3.37
N VAL A 14 41.04 -3.99 3.78
CA VAL A 14 41.27 -5.30 3.12
C VAL A 14 40.02 -6.18 3.21
N ASP A 15 39.43 -6.25 4.39
CA ASP A 15 38.20 -6.97 4.67
C ASP A 15 37.47 -6.32 5.86
N ARG A 16 36.22 -6.72 6.07
CA ARG A 16 35.34 -6.10 7.08
C ARG A 16 35.76 -6.45 8.52
N SER A 17 36.33 -7.63 8.76
CA SER A 17 36.76 -8.07 10.09
C SER A 17 37.99 -7.28 10.53
N ARG A 18 38.96 -7.11 9.62
CA ARG A 18 40.15 -6.30 9.83
C ARG A 18 39.81 -4.81 9.96
N ALA A 19 38.81 -4.33 9.22
CA ALA A 19 38.29 -2.97 9.40
C ALA A 19 37.86 -2.74 10.86
N GLN A 20 36.98 -3.57 11.41
CA GLN A 20 36.47 -3.42 12.78
C GLN A 20 37.59 -3.39 13.82
N LEU A 21 38.60 -4.24 13.67
CA LEU A 21 39.76 -4.30 14.56
C LEU A 21 40.60 -3.01 14.48
N VAL A 22 41.01 -2.61 13.28
CA VAL A 22 41.83 -1.40 13.06
C VAL A 22 41.11 -0.15 13.55
N ILE A 23 39.80 -0.10 13.34
CA ILE A 23 38.96 1.00 13.79
C ILE A 23 38.95 1.10 15.31
N ALA A 24 38.70 -0.01 16.01
CA ALA A 24 38.64 -0.02 17.47
C ALA A 24 40.02 0.21 18.13
N GLU A 25 41.09 -0.35 17.57
CA GLU A 25 42.41 -0.36 18.20
C GLU A 25 43.31 0.83 17.81
N ARG A 26 43.10 1.42 16.63
CA ARG A 26 43.98 2.47 16.09
C ARG A 26 43.23 3.76 15.79
N LEU A 27 42.14 3.68 15.02
CA LEU A 27 41.43 4.87 14.55
C LEU A 27 40.64 5.57 15.67
N ALA A 28 39.89 4.84 16.50
CA ALA A 28 39.12 5.42 17.61
C ALA A 28 40.02 6.14 18.62
N PRO A 29 41.08 5.51 19.16
CA PRO A 29 41.93 6.15 20.15
C PRO A 29 42.59 7.42 19.62
N ALA A 30 42.97 7.43 18.34
CA ALA A 30 43.55 8.61 17.69
C ALA A 30 42.54 9.74 17.51
N LEU A 31 41.32 9.45 17.07
CA LEU A 31 40.25 10.45 16.93
C LEU A 31 39.85 11.05 18.28
N ILE A 32 39.74 10.22 19.32
CA ILE A 32 39.49 10.65 20.70
C ILE A 32 40.62 11.54 21.21
N THR A 33 41.88 11.18 20.92
CA THR A 33 43.05 11.98 21.33
C THR A 33 43.10 13.31 20.58
N ALA A 34 42.82 13.32 19.28
CA ALA A 34 42.79 14.53 18.45
C ALA A 34 41.67 15.47 18.89
N GLU A 35 40.51 14.92 19.24
CA GLU A 35 39.39 15.67 19.83
C GLU A 35 39.76 16.26 21.20
N ALA A 36 40.35 15.47 22.10
CA ALA A 36 40.80 15.95 23.41
C ALA A 36 41.90 17.03 23.30
N ALA A 37 42.71 16.98 22.24
CA ALA A 37 43.72 17.99 21.92
C ALA A 37 43.15 19.23 21.22
N GLY A 38 41.83 19.29 20.96
CA GLY A 38 41.15 20.39 20.28
C GLY A 38 41.47 20.51 18.80
N GLN A 39 42.01 19.46 18.18
CA GLN A 39 42.33 19.41 16.75
C GLN A 39 41.07 19.10 15.91
N LEU A 40 40.09 18.44 16.52
CA LEU A 40 38.79 18.12 15.96
C LEU A 40 37.70 18.55 16.94
N SER A 41 36.54 18.99 16.45
CA SER A 41 35.40 19.36 17.31
C SER A 41 34.23 18.36 17.26
N GLY A 42 34.39 17.28 16.50
CA GLY A 42 33.38 16.24 16.33
C GLY A 42 33.74 15.35 15.15
N TRP A 43 33.37 14.08 15.22
CA TRP A 43 33.68 13.08 14.20
C TRP A 43 32.70 11.92 14.24
N TRP A 44 32.51 11.27 13.11
CA TRP A 44 31.67 10.08 12.97
C TRP A 44 32.00 9.30 11.71
N PHE A 45 31.47 8.08 11.59
CA PHE A 45 31.73 7.19 10.46
C PHE A 45 30.48 6.47 9.97
N MET A 46 30.55 5.92 8.75
CA MET A 46 29.56 4.98 8.22
C MET A 46 30.16 3.59 8.02
N ASN A 47 29.42 2.55 8.40
CA ASN A 47 29.88 1.17 8.27
C ASN A 47 29.58 0.57 6.88
N LYS A 48 30.20 1.13 5.83
CA LYS A 48 30.08 0.69 4.43
C LYS A 48 31.42 0.80 3.70
N GLN A 49 31.67 0.02 2.64
CA GLN A 49 32.91 0.14 1.86
C GLN A 49 32.70 1.04 0.63
N PRO A 50 33.61 2.00 0.32
CA PRO A 50 34.68 2.49 1.20
C PRO A 50 34.10 3.22 2.41
N TRP A 51 34.83 3.16 3.54
CA TRP A 51 34.41 3.63 4.87
C TRP A 51 34.56 5.15 4.98
N PRO A 52 33.47 5.93 4.97
CA PRO A 52 33.54 7.37 5.12
C PRO A 52 33.75 7.70 6.60
N LEU A 53 34.92 8.27 6.91
CA LEU A 53 35.20 8.97 8.15
C LEU A 53 34.96 10.47 7.92
N ARG A 54 34.20 11.10 8.81
CA ARG A 54 33.88 12.52 8.75
C ARG A 54 34.28 13.18 10.05
N TYR A 55 34.88 14.36 9.97
CA TYR A 55 35.26 15.13 11.14
C TYR A 55 35.18 16.64 10.89
N ARG A 56 35.01 17.42 11.96
CA ARG A 56 34.98 18.89 11.94
C ARG A 56 36.31 19.46 12.37
N ALA A 57 36.92 20.29 11.51
CA ALA A 57 38.17 21.00 11.75
C ALA A 57 38.33 22.20 10.79
N ASP A 58 39.16 23.19 11.14
CA ASP A 58 39.44 24.34 10.26
C ASP A 58 40.16 23.90 8.96
N GLU A 59 41.17 23.06 9.13
CA GLU A 59 41.95 22.43 8.06
C GLU A 59 41.95 20.90 8.24
N PRO A 60 42.21 20.11 7.18
CA PRO A 60 42.37 18.66 7.32
C PRO A 60 43.41 18.34 8.41
N ALA A 61 43.04 17.51 9.37
CA ALA A 61 43.84 17.27 10.55
C ALA A 61 45.06 16.39 10.19
N PRO A 62 46.31 16.90 10.26
CA PRO A 62 47.48 16.14 9.82
C PRO A 62 47.68 14.85 10.60
N VAL A 63 47.21 14.81 11.86
CA VAL A 63 47.23 13.61 12.70
C VAL A 63 46.36 12.47 12.14
N VAL A 64 45.23 12.80 11.50
CA VAL A 64 44.33 11.82 10.91
C VAL A 64 44.92 11.31 9.59
N GLU A 65 45.42 12.21 8.75
CA GLU A 65 46.05 11.83 7.47
C GLU A 65 47.32 11.00 7.69
N SER A 66 48.20 11.41 8.61
CA SER A 66 49.41 10.65 8.95
C SER A 66 49.08 9.25 9.47
N LEU A 67 48.05 9.12 10.31
CA LEU A 67 47.61 7.81 10.78
C LEU A 67 47.08 6.94 9.64
N LEU A 68 46.32 7.53 8.71
CA LEU A 68 45.81 6.79 7.55
C LEU A 68 46.93 6.35 6.62
N ASP A 69 47.96 7.18 6.42
CA ASP A 69 49.18 6.84 5.68
C ASP A 69 49.97 5.71 6.37
N ASP A 70 50.12 5.77 7.70
CA ASP A 70 50.75 4.71 8.48
C ASP A 70 49.99 3.38 8.34
N LEU A 71 48.66 3.42 8.44
CA LEU A 71 47.80 2.24 8.29
C LEU A 71 47.86 1.64 6.87
N VAL A 72 48.08 2.47 5.84
CA VAL A 72 48.35 2.01 4.48
C VAL A 72 49.74 1.38 4.38
N GLY A 73 50.77 2.01 4.94
CA GLY A 73 52.14 1.49 4.97
C GLY A 73 52.26 0.14 5.70
N GLU A 74 51.48 -0.05 6.76
CA GLU A 74 51.37 -1.31 7.52
C GLU A 74 50.55 -2.41 6.80
N GLY A 75 49.85 -2.06 5.71
CA GLY A 75 48.97 -2.99 4.98
C GLY A 75 47.66 -3.32 5.71
N SER A 76 47.28 -2.52 6.71
CA SER A 76 46.02 -2.65 7.46
C SER A 76 44.85 -1.92 6.77
N VAL A 77 45.16 -0.89 5.99
CA VAL A 77 44.26 -0.17 5.08
C VAL A 77 44.80 -0.33 3.65
N VAL A 78 43.93 -0.57 2.67
CA VAL A 78 44.33 -0.71 1.25
C VAL A 78 44.63 0.66 0.65
N SER A 79 43.75 1.63 0.91
CA SER A 79 43.94 3.02 0.48
C SER A 79 42.99 3.93 1.26
N TRP A 80 43.29 5.23 1.30
CA TRP A 80 42.34 6.25 1.70
C TRP A 80 42.32 7.38 0.67
N ARG A 81 41.18 8.07 0.54
CA ARG A 81 41.01 9.23 -0.36
C ARG A 81 40.21 10.34 0.31
N PRO A 82 40.61 11.61 0.19
CA PRO A 82 39.75 12.72 0.59
C PRO A 82 38.49 12.77 -0.29
N GLY A 83 37.39 13.26 0.28
CA GLY A 83 36.14 13.47 -0.42
C GLY A 83 35.39 14.69 0.11
N THR A 84 34.46 15.19 -0.68
CA THR A 84 33.53 16.24 -0.25
C THR A 84 32.43 15.60 0.59
N TYR A 85 32.16 16.16 1.77
CA TYR A 85 30.99 15.77 2.55
C TYR A 85 29.80 16.65 2.16
N GLU A 86 28.76 16.01 1.64
CA GLU A 86 27.46 16.63 1.38
C GLU A 86 26.45 16.03 2.37
N PRO A 87 26.01 16.78 3.39
CA PRO A 87 25.00 16.29 4.32
C PRO A 87 23.67 16.07 3.60
N GLU A 88 22.97 14.99 3.96
CA GLU A 88 21.63 14.66 3.44
C GLU A 88 20.56 15.54 4.13
N THR A 89 20.77 16.86 4.15
CA THR A 89 20.01 17.82 4.95
C THR A 89 18.50 17.70 4.76
N ASP A 90 18.05 17.55 3.52
CA ASP A 90 16.62 17.38 3.23
C ASP A 90 16.07 16.07 3.79
N ALA A 91 16.82 14.97 3.66
CA ALA A 91 16.43 13.68 4.20
C ALA A 91 16.36 13.70 5.73
N PHE A 92 17.23 14.47 6.38
CA PHE A 92 17.21 14.63 7.84
C PHE A 92 16.21 15.68 8.33
N GLY A 93 15.45 16.33 7.44
CA GLY A 93 14.38 17.25 7.82
C GLY A 93 14.81 18.71 7.97
N GLY A 94 15.88 19.13 7.28
CA GLY A 94 16.37 20.50 7.27
C GLY A 94 17.65 20.69 8.10
N GLN A 95 18.23 21.90 8.04
CA GLN A 95 19.56 22.16 8.61
C GLN A 95 19.61 21.92 10.12
N ALA A 96 18.64 22.43 10.89
CA ALA A 96 18.62 22.25 12.34
C ALA A 96 18.50 20.78 12.75
N ALA A 97 17.72 19.98 12.00
CA ALA A 97 17.58 18.55 12.25
C ALA A 97 18.85 17.78 11.85
N MET A 98 19.54 18.22 10.79
CA MET A 98 20.84 17.68 10.39
C MET A 98 21.94 17.98 11.43
N ASP A 99 21.93 19.17 12.04
CA ASP A 99 22.88 19.54 13.10
C ASP A 99 22.66 18.64 14.33
N ALA A 100 21.40 18.42 14.73
CA ALA A 100 21.06 17.46 15.78
C ALA A 100 21.46 16.02 15.41
N ALA A 101 21.30 15.63 14.14
CA ALA A 101 21.77 14.34 13.65
C ALA A 101 23.29 14.20 13.74
N HIS A 102 24.05 15.25 13.45
CA HIS A 102 25.51 15.25 13.62
C HIS A 102 25.93 15.10 15.08
N GLU A 103 25.22 15.73 16.01
CA GLU A 103 25.46 15.53 17.44
C GLU A 103 25.22 14.08 17.86
N LEU A 104 24.10 13.49 17.44
CA LEU A 104 23.82 12.08 17.68
C LEU A 104 24.89 11.20 17.03
N PHE A 105 25.26 11.46 15.78
CA PHE A 105 26.25 10.68 15.04
C PHE A 105 27.61 10.70 15.71
N HIS A 106 27.99 11.82 16.29
CA HIS A 106 29.23 11.93 17.01
C HIS A 106 29.21 11.10 18.31
N SER A 107 28.19 11.29 19.16
CA SER A 107 28.04 10.51 20.40
C SER A 107 27.89 9.01 20.14
N ASP A 108 27.06 8.63 19.18
CA ASP A 108 26.85 7.23 18.77
C ASP A 108 28.13 6.59 18.24
N SER A 109 29.03 7.36 17.60
CA SER A 109 30.32 6.84 17.12
C SER A 109 31.27 6.45 18.24
N HIS A 110 31.35 7.24 19.32
CA HIS A 110 32.13 6.88 20.52
C HIS A 110 31.65 5.56 21.11
N HIS A 111 30.32 5.40 21.26
CA HIS A 111 29.76 4.21 21.87
C HIS A 111 29.83 2.97 20.96
N LEU A 112 29.60 3.10 19.65
CA LEU A 112 29.70 1.98 18.70
C LEU A 112 31.12 1.37 18.65
N MET A 113 32.14 2.15 18.98
CA MET A 113 33.53 1.69 19.02
C MET A 113 33.91 1.09 20.37
N ALA A 114 33.40 1.66 21.46
CA ALA A 114 33.65 1.14 22.81
C ALA A 114 32.80 -0.10 23.15
N TYR A 115 31.64 -0.26 22.50
CA TYR A 115 30.70 -1.33 22.82
C TYR A 115 31.14 -2.69 22.25
N GLN A 116 31.32 -3.66 23.15
CA GLN A 116 31.63 -5.04 22.79
C GLN A 116 30.45 -5.97 23.15
N PRO A 117 29.68 -6.40 22.14
CA PRO A 117 28.65 -7.43 22.31
C PRO A 117 29.25 -8.72 22.89
N GLY A 118 28.50 -9.41 23.74
CA GLY A 118 28.95 -10.69 24.31
C GLY A 118 27.91 -11.33 25.22
N PRO A 119 28.17 -12.50 25.81
CA PRO A 119 27.16 -13.26 26.56
C PRO A 119 26.52 -12.54 27.76
N LYS A 120 27.19 -11.49 28.28
CA LYS A 120 26.73 -10.66 29.41
C LYS A 120 26.22 -9.27 28.99
N HIS A 121 26.30 -8.93 27.70
CA HIS A 121 25.88 -7.66 27.14
C HIS A 121 24.86 -7.88 26.03
N LEU A 122 24.09 -6.86 25.66
CA LEU A 122 23.21 -6.97 24.50
C LEU A 122 24.01 -7.19 23.20
N GLY A 123 23.39 -7.91 22.25
CA GLY A 123 23.91 -7.99 20.89
C GLY A 123 23.67 -6.70 20.11
N ARG A 124 24.24 -6.61 18.91
CA ARG A 124 24.08 -5.42 18.05
C ARG A 124 22.62 -5.24 17.60
N ARG A 125 21.92 -6.35 17.31
CA ARG A 125 20.49 -6.32 16.89
C ARG A 125 19.61 -5.81 18.03
N GLU A 126 19.83 -6.34 19.23
CA GLU A 126 19.11 -6.00 20.44
C GLU A 126 19.35 -4.54 20.84
N THR A 127 20.59 -4.07 20.73
CA THR A 127 20.97 -2.68 21.00
C THR A 127 20.29 -1.70 20.06
N VAL A 128 20.22 -2.02 18.75
CA VAL A 128 19.51 -1.19 17.76
C VAL A 128 18.02 -1.07 18.12
N VAL A 129 17.32 -2.17 18.42
CA VAL A 129 15.90 -2.10 18.82
C VAL A 129 15.72 -1.27 20.09
N LEU A 130 16.57 -1.49 21.10
CA LEU A 130 16.49 -0.78 22.38
C LEU A 130 16.67 0.73 22.21
N LEU A 131 17.76 1.17 21.56
CA LEU A 131 18.10 2.59 21.41
C LEU A 131 17.11 3.32 20.51
N VAL A 132 16.72 2.69 19.40
CA VAL A 132 15.68 3.26 18.52
C VAL A 132 14.38 3.42 19.27
N SER A 133 13.94 2.39 20.02
CA SER A 133 12.68 2.49 20.78
C SER A 133 12.75 3.59 21.86
N SER A 134 13.91 3.80 22.48
CA SER A 134 14.13 4.94 23.37
C SER A 134 14.08 6.29 22.64
N MET A 135 14.63 6.41 21.44
CA MET A 135 14.51 7.62 20.62
C MET A 135 13.07 7.90 20.21
N LEU A 136 12.30 6.89 19.79
CA LEU A 136 10.90 7.08 19.41
C LEU A 136 10.04 7.52 20.60
N ARG A 137 10.27 6.96 21.80
CA ARG A 137 9.64 7.45 23.03
C ARG A 137 10.11 8.84 23.42
N GLY A 138 11.39 9.15 23.23
CA GLY A 138 11.93 10.50 23.42
C GLY A 138 11.27 11.54 22.53
N ALA A 139 10.83 11.14 21.33
CA ALA A 139 10.03 11.94 20.41
C ALA A 139 8.54 12.02 20.77
N GLY A 140 8.10 11.40 21.88
CA GLY A 140 6.72 11.43 22.34
C GLY A 140 5.76 10.51 21.59
N LEU A 141 6.26 9.61 20.73
CA LEU A 141 5.39 8.74 19.93
C LEU A 141 4.69 7.68 20.77
N ASP A 142 3.39 7.51 20.55
CA ASP A 142 2.63 6.41 21.13
C ASP A 142 3.00 5.04 20.50
N TRP A 143 2.39 3.96 21.00
CA TRP A 143 2.72 2.61 20.55
C TRP A 143 2.48 2.37 19.06
N PHE A 144 1.37 2.88 18.48
CA PHE A 144 1.05 2.70 17.07
C PHE A 144 1.81 3.66 16.18
N GLU A 145 2.11 4.88 16.65
CA GLU A 145 3.00 5.82 15.97
C GLU A 145 4.43 5.29 15.88
N GLN A 146 4.91 4.60 16.93
CA GLN A 146 6.14 3.82 16.89
C GLN A 146 6.05 2.72 15.81
N GLY A 147 4.92 2.02 15.75
CA GLY A 147 4.62 1.04 14.71
C GLY A 147 4.73 1.58 13.30
N ASP A 148 4.23 2.80 13.05
CA ASP A 148 4.33 3.43 11.74
C ASP A 148 5.79 3.74 11.37
N VAL A 149 6.62 4.19 12.32
CA VAL A 149 8.06 4.34 12.08
C VAL A 149 8.69 2.99 11.75
N TRP A 150 8.36 1.93 12.49
CA TRP A 150 8.81 0.56 12.20
C TRP A 150 8.34 0.06 10.82
N SER A 151 7.13 0.40 10.42
CA SER A 151 6.59 0.10 9.09
C SER A 151 7.38 0.81 7.98
N LYS A 152 7.72 2.09 8.15
CA LYS A 152 8.53 2.84 7.18
C LYS A 152 9.94 2.25 7.05
N VAL A 153 10.58 1.90 8.15
CA VAL A 153 11.95 1.33 8.08
C VAL A 153 11.95 -0.10 7.53
N ALA A 154 10.89 -0.87 7.77
CA ALA A 154 10.70 -2.18 7.14
C ALA A 154 10.50 -2.04 5.62
N ALA A 155 9.68 -1.07 5.17
CA ALA A 155 9.50 -0.77 3.76
C ALA A 155 10.80 -0.33 3.06
N LEU A 156 11.67 0.40 3.77
CA LEU A 156 13.01 0.80 3.26
C LEU A 156 14.02 -0.37 3.24
N ARG A 157 13.68 -1.55 3.77
CA ARG A 157 14.53 -2.74 3.85
C ARG A 157 13.74 -4.01 3.48
N PRO A 158 13.27 -4.14 2.22
CA PRO A 158 12.57 -5.35 1.80
C PRO A 158 13.50 -6.57 1.87
N ALA A 159 12.97 -7.69 2.35
CA ALA A 159 13.71 -8.94 2.51
C ALA A 159 14.03 -9.55 1.14
N THR A 160 15.24 -10.08 0.99
CA THR A 160 15.60 -10.88 -0.20
C THR A 160 15.12 -12.33 -0.06
N ASP A 161 15.14 -12.84 1.18
CA ASP A 161 14.56 -14.11 1.60
C ASP A 161 13.85 -13.86 2.96
N PRO A 162 12.51 -13.86 3.01
CA PRO A 162 11.78 -13.52 4.24
C PRO A 162 12.06 -14.52 5.35
N LEU A 163 12.26 -14.03 6.57
CA LEU A 163 12.38 -14.90 7.74
C LEU A 163 11.10 -15.75 7.84
N PRO A 164 11.18 -17.09 7.98
CA PRO A 164 10.00 -17.93 8.06
C PRO A 164 9.05 -17.47 9.18
N ALA A 165 7.73 -17.49 8.92
CA ALA A 165 6.71 -16.98 9.84
C ALA A 165 6.82 -17.59 11.25
N GLU A 166 7.15 -18.88 11.35
CA GLU A 166 7.40 -19.55 12.63
C GLU A 166 8.58 -18.93 13.39
N ARG A 167 9.68 -18.64 12.69
CA ARG A 167 10.87 -18.03 13.29
C ARG A 167 10.63 -16.55 13.65
N ALA A 168 9.81 -15.85 12.89
CA ALA A 168 9.37 -14.49 13.21
C ALA A 168 8.52 -14.47 14.50
N ALA A 169 7.57 -15.40 14.60
CA ALA A 169 6.71 -15.56 15.77
C ALA A 169 7.51 -15.93 17.04
N GLU A 170 8.57 -16.75 16.92
CA GLU A 170 9.47 -17.07 18.03
C GLU A 170 10.24 -15.84 18.55
N LEU A 171 10.65 -14.94 17.65
CA LEU A 171 11.45 -13.76 17.99
C LEU A 171 10.60 -12.56 18.43
N ALA A 172 9.32 -12.51 18.07
CA ALA A 172 8.41 -11.40 18.37
C ALA A 172 8.32 -11.06 19.88
N PRO A 173 8.23 -12.01 20.84
CA PRO A 173 8.22 -11.69 22.26
C PRO A 173 9.51 -10.99 22.74
N ALA A 174 10.66 -11.40 22.20
CA ALA A 174 11.96 -10.81 22.55
C ALA A 174 12.08 -9.39 22.01
N VAL A 175 11.65 -9.17 20.75
CA VAL A 175 11.62 -7.84 20.14
C VAL A 175 10.65 -6.91 20.88
N ARG A 176 9.44 -7.39 21.22
CA ARG A 176 8.48 -6.63 22.05
C ARG A 176 9.10 -6.21 23.38
N LYS A 177 9.79 -7.13 24.07
CA LYS A 177 10.44 -6.84 25.34
C LYS A 177 11.49 -5.73 25.23
N LEU A 178 12.30 -5.73 24.16
CA LEU A 178 13.28 -4.68 23.88
C LEU A 178 12.59 -3.35 23.55
N MET A 179 11.52 -3.40 22.76
CA MET A 179 10.75 -2.22 22.38
C MET A 179 10.11 -1.53 23.58
N THR A 180 9.67 -2.28 24.59
CA THR A 180 9.00 -1.72 25.79
C THR A 180 9.93 -1.54 27.00
N ALA A 181 11.19 -1.94 26.91
CA ALA A 181 12.12 -1.87 28.04
C ALA A 181 12.49 -0.42 28.39
N ASP A 182 12.57 -0.12 29.68
CA ASP A 182 13.25 1.08 30.17
C ASP A 182 14.77 0.88 30.00
N ALA A 183 15.35 1.49 28.97
CA ALA A 183 16.76 1.37 28.66
C ALA A 183 17.68 1.85 29.80
N ARG A 184 17.25 2.85 30.58
CA ARG A 184 18.04 3.37 31.72
C ARG A 184 18.17 2.32 32.82
N SER A 185 17.13 1.51 33.04
CA SER A 185 17.16 0.40 34.01
C SER A 185 18.21 -0.67 33.66
N LEU A 186 18.63 -0.78 32.40
CA LEU A 186 19.62 -1.76 31.94
C LEU A 186 21.08 -1.30 32.13
N CYS A 187 21.30 -0.03 32.50
CA CYS A 187 22.62 0.57 32.64
C CYS A 187 23.26 0.40 34.04
N HIS A 188 22.54 -0.22 34.99
CA HIS A 188 23.05 -0.44 36.35
C HIS A 188 24.37 -1.24 36.36
N PRO A 189 25.19 -1.14 37.42
CA PRO A 189 26.37 -1.98 37.59
C PRO A 189 26.07 -3.48 37.40
N GLY A 190 26.74 -4.12 36.45
CA GLY A 190 26.52 -5.52 36.10
C GLY A 190 25.31 -5.82 35.21
N GLY A 191 24.58 -4.80 34.74
CA GLY A 191 23.48 -4.92 33.78
C GLY A 191 23.96 -5.13 32.34
N PRO A 192 23.07 -5.55 31.43
CA PRO A 192 23.43 -5.90 30.06
C PRO A 192 23.80 -4.69 29.18
N PHE A 193 23.59 -3.46 29.68
CA PHE A 193 23.95 -2.20 29.04
C PHE A 193 24.75 -1.27 29.97
N HIS A 194 25.52 -1.85 30.89
CA HIS A 194 26.31 -1.12 31.89
C HIS A 194 27.28 -0.11 31.25
N ARG A 195 27.33 1.13 31.78
CA ARG A 195 28.17 2.27 31.33
C ARG A 195 27.80 2.88 29.96
N HIS A 196 26.58 2.63 29.48
CA HIS A 196 26.07 3.20 28.24
C HIS A 196 24.85 4.10 28.45
N ASP A 197 24.71 4.69 29.64
CA ASP A 197 23.64 5.63 29.99
C ASP A 197 23.69 6.93 29.17
N GLU A 198 24.89 7.41 28.83
CA GLU A 198 25.08 8.53 27.90
C GLU A 198 24.60 8.19 26.49
N TRP A 199 24.75 6.93 26.06
CA TRP A 199 24.28 6.48 24.75
C TRP A 199 22.76 6.50 24.67
N VAL A 200 22.09 5.98 25.71
CA VAL A 200 20.62 6.05 25.83
C VAL A 200 20.17 7.51 25.84
N THR A 201 20.86 8.36 26.61
CA THR A 201 20.54 9.79 26.71
C THR A 201 20.68 10.51 25.37
N ALA A 202 21.68 10.16 24.54
CA ALA A 202 21.84 10.73 23.21
C ALA A 202 20.65 10.41 22.29
N PHE A 203 20.18 9.16 22.30
CA PHE A 203 19.01 8.74 21.52
C PHE A 203 17.71 9.39 22.01
N GLU A 204 17.49 9.44 23.32
CA GLU A 204 16.32 10.12 23.91
C GLU A 204 16.33 11.62 23.58
N ARG A 205 17.49 12.28 23.71
CA ARG A 205 17.66 13.70 23.36
C ARG A 205 17.40 13.94 21.89
N MET A 206 17.87 13.05 21.01
CA MET A 206 17.60 13.20 19.58
C MET A 206 16.11 13.12 19.27
N GLY A 207 15.42 12.16 19.88
CA GLY A 207 13.96 12.07 19.77
C GLY A 207 13.27 13.36 20.20
N ALA A 208 13.63 13.87 21.38
CA ALA A 208 13.07 15.10 21.92
C ALA A 208 13.38 16.33 21.05
N ALA A 209 14.61 16.43 20.50
CA ALA A 209 15.00 17.52 19.62
C ALA A 209 14.23 17.52 18.30
N LEU A 210 14.02 16.33 17.70
CA LEU A 210 13.21 16.22 16.48
C LEU A 210 11.74 16.54 16.74
N ALA A 211 11.20 16.14 17.90
CA ALA A 211 9.84 16.51 18.30
C ALA A 211 9.69 18.02 18.49
N ASP A 212 10.64 18.66 19.18
CA ASP A 212 10.67 20.11 19.35
C ASP A 212 10.74 20.85 18.00
N LEU A 213 11.59 20.38 17.08
CA LEU A 213 11.64 20.92 15.72
C LEU A 213 10.32 20.70 14.96
N ALA A 214 9.66 19.56 15.13
CA ALA A 214 8.37 19.29 14.50
C ALA A 214 7.30 20.26 15.02
N ASP A 215 7.23 20.46 16.34
CA ASP A 215 6.24 21.31 17.00
C ASP A 215 6.40 22.78 16.63
N HIS A 216 7.62 23.22 16.34
CA HIS A 216 7.92 24.61 15.94
C HIS A 216 8.03 24.81 14.42
N GLY A 217 7.65 23.80 13.61
CA GLY A 217 7.70 23.88 12.14
C GLY A 217 9.11 23.95 11.55
N GLY A 218 10.13 23.53 12.32
CA GLY A 218 11.52 23.47 11.93
C GLY A 218 11.92 22.24 11.12
N LEU A 219 11.02 21.26 10.95
CA LEU A 219 11.24 20.10 10.08
C LEU A 219 10.67 20.32 8.68
N THR A 220 11.48 20.02 7.65
CA THR A 220 11.04 20.01 6.24
C THR A 220 10.35 18.71 5.83
N ARG A 221 10.37 17.69 6.70
CA ARG A 221 9.72 16.38 6.52
C ARG A 221 8.98 16.00 7.80
N GLY A 222 7.95 15.16 7.68
CA GLY A 222 7.22 14.69 8.87
C GLY A 222 8.12 13.95 9.87
N LEU A 223 7.90 14.19 11.17
CA LEU A 223 8.70 13.63 12.29
C LEU A 223 8.96 12.12 12.15
N ARG A 224 7.92 11.33 11.86
CA ARG A 224 8.02 9.87 11.69
C ARG A 224 8.89 9.44 10.49
N ALA A 225 8.90 10.22 9.41
CA ALA A 225 9.76 9.97 8.25
C ALA A 225 11.23 10.31 8.55
N VAL A 226 11.48 11.40 9.28
CA VAL A 226 12.83 11.77 9.75
C VAL A 226 13.36 10.74 10.73
N LEU A 227 12.55 10.30 11.71
CA LEU A 227 12.90 9.24 12.65
C LEU A 227 13.21 7.92 11.92
N ALA A 228 12.41 7.52 10.92
CA ALA A 228 12.69 6.34 10.10
C ALA A 228 14.06 6.42 9.42
N HIS A 229 14.44 7.58 8.90
CA HIS A 229 15.77 7.78 8.30
C HIS A 229 16.90 7.59 9.32
N HIS A 230 16.72 8.07 10.56
CA HIS A 230 17.67 7.85 11.66
C HIS A 230 17.83 6.39 12.03
N VAL A 231 16.74 5.62 12.08
CA VAL A 231 16.78 4.17 12.36
C VAL A 231 17.63 3.45 11.33
N ILE A 232 17.40 3.73 10.05
CA ILE A 232 18.16 3.15 8.94
C ILE A 232 19.64 3.53 9.02
N PHE A 233 19.91 4.80 9.30
CA PHE A 233 21.27 5.32 9.37
C PHE A 233 22.04 4.71 10.55
N HIS A 234 21.41 4.61 11.72
CA HIS A 234 22.00 3.96 12.89
C HIS A 234 22.22 2.46 12.66
N ALA A 235 21.26 1.72 12.10
CA ALA A 235 21.43 0.29 11.82
C ALA A 235 22.59 0.01 10.85
N ASN A 236 22.74 0.87 9.83
CA ASN A 236 23.90 0.85 8.93
C ASN A 236 25.21 1.13 9.70
N ARG A 237 25.26 2.15 10.56
CA ARG A 237 26.46 2.47 11.38
C ARG A 237 26.83 1.36 12.36
N ALA A 238 25.83 0.75 12.99
CA ALA A 238 25.98 -0.39 13.88
C ALA A 238 26.48 -1.66 13.14
N GLY A 239 26.43 -1.65 11.80
CA GLY A 239 26.99 -2.70 10.95
C GLY A 239 26.06 -3.89 10.75
N LEU A 240 24.76 -3.74 11.01
CA LEU A 240 23.77 -4.80 10.75
C LEU A 240 23.71 -5.08 9.24
N LEU A 241 23.64 -6.36 8.89
CA LEU A 241 23.42 -6.77 7.50
C LEU A 241 22.03 -6.37 7.03
N ARG A 242 21.84 -6.23 5.71
CA ARG A 242 20.56 -5.82 5.14
C ARG A 242 19.44 -6.80 5.51
N ASP A 243 19.70 -8.11 5.49
CA ASP A 243 18.71 -9.13 5.86
C ASP A 243 18.39 -9.09 7.37
N ASP A 244 19.39 -8.81 8.21
CA ASP A 244 19.17 -8.60 9.65
C ASP A 244 18.30 -7.37 9.92
N GLN A 245 18.53 -6.28 9.18
CA GLN A 245 17.71 -5.07 9.27
C GLN A 245 16.27 -5.37 8.84
N SER A 246 16.12 -6.05 7.70
CA SER A 246 14.82 -6.44 7.17
C SER A 246 14.03 -7.32 8.15
N ALA A 247 14.62 -8.41 8.63
CA ALA A 247 13.97 -9.31 9.59
C ALA A 247 13.58 -8.58 10.89
N LEU A 248 14.50 -7.79 11.45
CA LEU A 248 14.29 -7.08 12.71
C LEU A 248 13.18 -6.03 12.60
N PHE A 249 13.15 -5.27 11.51
CA PHE A 249 12.16 -4.22 11.29
C PHE A 249 10.77 -4.77 10.98
N ASN A 250 10.69 -5.88 10.23
CA ASN A 250 9.42 -6.57 9.99
C ASN A 250 8.86 -7.16 11.29
N ILE A 251 9.68 -7.81 12.12
CA ILE A 251 9.23 -8.29 13.44
C ILE A 251 8.78 -7.13 14.33
N ALA A 252 9.54 -6.02 14.38
CA ALA A 252 9.17 -4.85 15.17
C ALA A 252 7.85 -4.22 14.69
N ARG A 253 7.64 -4.15 13.37
CA ARG A 253 6.37 -3.76 12.76
C ARG A 253 5.24 -4.70 13.18
N GLU A 254 5.41 -6.02 13.04
CA GLU A 254 4.39 -7.03 13.36
C GLU A 254 4.04 -7.10 14.84
N VAL A 255 5.00 -6.84 15.73
CA VAL A 255 4.79 -6.73 17.18
C VAL A 255 3.79 -5.63 17.53
N VAL A 256 3.71 -4.58 16.70
CA VAL A 256 2.80 -3.44 16.85
C VAL A 256 1.54 -3.62 16.00
N MET A 257 1.68 -4.03 14.75
CA MET A 257 0.63 -4.01 13.71
C MET A 257 -0.04 -5.37 13.44
N GLY A 258 0.54 -6.49 13.89
CA GLY A 258 0.09 -7.86 13.58
C GLY A 258 0.72 -8.46 12.30
N THR A 259 0.55 -9.77 12.08
CA THR A 259 1.06 -10.51 10.89
C THR A 259 0.08 -10.47 9.72
N SER A 260 0.61 -10.51 8.49
CA SER A 260 -0.20 -10.52 7.25
C SER A 260 -0.78 -11.90 6.88
N ASP A 261 -0.46 -12.95 7.66
CA ASP A 261 -0.90 -14.33 7.43
C ASP A 261 -2.32 -14.61 7.97
N ASN A 262 -3.31 -13.97 7.34
CA ASN A 262 -4.71 -14.39 7.41
C ASN A 262 -5.22 -14.94 6.07
N THR A 263 -4.37 -15.65 5.32
CA THR A 263 -4.81 -16.47 4.19
C THR A 263 -3.89 -17.67 3.95
N ALA A 264 -4.47 -18.87 4.10
CA ALA A 264 -4.03 -20.20 3.65
C ALA A 264 -2.93 -20.93 4.45
N SER A 265 -3.37 -21.83 5.35
CA SER A 265 -2.65 -23.09 5.61
C SER A 265 -2.93 -24.07 4.46
N LEU A 266 -1.87 -24.60 3.85
CA LEU A 266 -1.89 -25.93 3.25
C LEU A 266 -0.81 -26.78 3.93
N SER A 267 -1.26 -27.83 4.61
CA SER A 267 -0.42 -28.84 5.20
C SER A 267 0.23 -29.73 4.12
N GLY A 268 1.56 -29.77 4.11
CA GLY A 268 2.37 -30.99 4.06
C GLY A 268 2.57 -31.72 2.72
N ALA A 269 3.80 -31.61 2.19
CA ALA A 269 4.56 -32.76 1.71
C ALA A 269 6.07 -32.41 1.72
N ALA A 270 6.83 -33.10 2.57
CA ALA A 270 8.28 -33.04 2.59
C ALA A 270 8.88 -33.79 1.38
N THR A 271 9.90 -33.21 0.77
CA THR A 271 10.97 -33.95 0.08
C THR A 271 12.24 -33.09 0.05
N ASP A 272 13.30 -33.62 0.65
CA ASP A 272 14.69 -33.19 0.47
C ASP A 272 15.11 -33.21 -1.00
N VAL A 273 15.80 -32.17 -1.47
CA VAL A 273 16.90 -32.32 -2.42
C VAL A 273 17.96 -31.25 -2.14
N ASP A 274 19.12 -31.70 -1.66
CA ASP A 274 20.38 -30.96 -1.61
C ASP A 274 20.78 -30.38 -2.98
N SER A 275 21.12 -29.10 -3.07
CA SER A 275 22.42 -28.62 -3.60
C SER A 275 22.43 -27.11 -3.85
N VAL A 276 23.58 -26.52 -3.50
CA VAL A 276 23.97 -25.14 -3.82
C VAL A 276 24.46 -25.10 -5.28
N GLY A 277 23.81 -24.29 -6.11
CA GLY A 277 24.23 -23.99 -7.49
C GLY A 277 24.96 -22.65 -7.58
N ALA A 278 26.14 -22.67 -8.18
CA ALA A 278 27.10 -21.58 -8.29
C ALA A 278 26.56 -20.29 -8.94
N VAL A 279 27.07 -19.15 -8.46
CA VAL A 279 26.92 -17.83 -9.07
C VAL A 279 27.79 -17.78 -10.34
N ASN A 280 27.14 -17.81 -11.50
CA ASN A 280 27.75 -17.41 -12.77
C ASN A 280 27.18 -16.05 -13.20
N THR A 281 28.08 -15.17 -13.60
CA THR A 281 27.83 -13.79 -14.02
C THR A 281 27.32 -13.75 -15.46
N ASP A 282 26.00 -13.88 -15.66
CA ASP A 282 25.33 -13.70 -16.97
C ASP A 282 23.90 -13.09 -16.85
N THR A 283 23.60 -12.34 -15.79
CA THR A 283 22.22 -11.89 -15.47
C THR A 283 21.95 -10.41 -15.81
N ILE A 284 22.13 -10.02 -17.07
CA ILE A 284 21.45 -8.81 -17.61
C ILE A 284 20.49 -9.19 -18.74
N THR A 285 20.71 -10.33 -19.41
CA THR A 285 19.82 -10.86 -20.45
C THR A 285 18.69 -11.75 -19.92
N THR A 286 18.84 -12.36 -18.73
CA THR A 286 17.87 -13.33 -18.18
C THR A 286 16.64 -12.67 -17.55
N ASP A 287 16.78 -11.54 -16.86
CA ASP A 287 15.66 -10.83 -16.21
C ASP A 287 14.64 -10.28 -17.23
N SER A 288 15.12 -9.81 -18.39
CA SER A 288 14.23 -9.32 -19.46
C SER A 288 13.42 -10.44 -20.11
N ALA A 289 14.03 -11.61 -20.32
CA ALA A 289 13.35 -12.76 -20.92
C ALA A 289 12.29 -13.36 -19.98
N GLU A 290 12.61 -13.40 -18.68
CA GLU A 290 11.69 -13.88 -17.65
C GLU A 290 10.50 -12.92 -17.45
N ALA A 291 10.76 -11.61 -17.38
CA ALA A 291 9.71 -10.61 -17.32
C ALA A 291 8.80 -10.65 -18.56
N GLU A 292 9.36 -10.86 -19.76
CA GLU A 292 8.58 -11.03 -20.98
C GLU A 292 7.71 -12.30 -20.94
N ARG A 293 8.26 -13.41 -20.44
CA ARG A 293 7.53 -14.67 -20.28
C ARG A 293 6.35 -14.52 -19.32
N LEU A 294 6.57 -13.93 -18.14
CA LEU A 294 5.54 -13.69 -17.13
C LEU A 294 4.46 -12.73 -17.64
N ARG A 295 4.86 -11.64 -18.31
CA ARG A 295 3.94 -10.71 -18.96
C ARG A 295 3.04 -11.41 -19.97
N ASN A 296 3.63 -12.24 -20.85
CA ASN A 296 2.87 -12.93 -21.87
C ASN A 296 1.91 -13.97 -21.27
N ALA A 297 2.34 -14.71 -20.25
CA ALA A 297 1.51 -15.66 -19.54
C ALA A 297 0.31 -14.99 -18.83
N LEU A 298 0.56 -13.83 -18.18
CA LEU A 298 -0.52 -13.03 -17.58
C LEU A 298 -1.52 -12.58 -18.65
N VAL A 299 -1.05 -12.07 -19.80
CA VAL A 299 -1.96 -11.62 -20.87
C VAL A 299 -2.76 -12.79 -21.45
N ASP A 300 -2.15 -13.97 -21.60
CA ASP A 300 -2.86 -15.18 -22.02
C ASP A 300 -3.99 -15.55 -21.03
N GLN A 301 -3.72 -15.45 -19.73
CA GLN A 301 -4.72 -15.67 -18.68
C GLN A 301 -5.86 -14.64 -18.74
N ILE A 302 -5.54 -13.36 -18.90
CA ILE A 302 -6.52 -12.27 -19.03
C ILE A 302 -7.44 -12.51 -20.24
N ARG A 303 -6.88 -12.95 -21.36
CA ARG A 303 -7.65 -13.28 -22.57
C ARG A 303 -8.53 -14.51 -22.41
N ALA A 304 -8.02 -15.56 -21.77
CA ALA A 304 -8.80 -16.75 -21.46
C ALA A 304 -10.02 -16.43 -20.59
N ASN A 305 -9.92 -15.40 -19.74
CA ASN A 305 -11.01 -14.90 -18.90
C ASN A 305 -11.98 -13.94 -19.63
N GLY A 306 -11.78 -13.67 -20.93
CA GLY A 306 -12.68 -12.84 -21.74
C GLY A 306 -12.39 -11.34 -21.70
N HIS A 307 -11.23 -10.91 -21.20
CA HIS A 307 -10.77 -9.51 -21.22
C HIS A 307 -9.64 -9.32 -22.24
N ALA A 308 -9.20 -8.07 -22.46
CA ALA A 308 -8.27 -7.74 -23.55
C ALA A 308 -8.79 -8.28 -24.90
N ARG A 309 -10.07 -8.00 -25.17
CA ARG A 309 -10.84 -8.54 -26.31
C ARG A 309 -10.36 -7.97 -27.64
N THR A 310 -9.79 -6.77 -27.61
CA THR A 310 -9.24 -6.13 -28.81
C THR A 310 -7.73 -6.40 -28.94
N ALA A 311 -7.27 -6.55 -30.18
CA ALA A 311 -5.84 -6.72 -30.47
C ALA A 311 -4.99 -5.52 -29.98
N ALA A 312 -5.58 -4.32 -29.96
CA ALA A 312 -4.91 -3.12 -29.46
C ALA A 312 -4.65 -3.21 -27.94
N VAL A 313 -5.65 -3.59 -27.15
CA VAL A 313 -5.51 -3.75 -25.69
C VAL A 313 -4.57 -4.91 -25.35
N GLU A 314 -4.68 -6.05 -26.05
CA GLU A 314 -3.74 -7.15 -25.89
C GLU A 314 -2.29 -6.72 -26.17
N THR A 315 -2.06 -6.00 -27.27
CA THR A 315 -0.72 -5.54 -27.65
C THR A 315 -0.17 -4.58 -26.61
N ALA A 316 -0.96 -3.61 -26.15
CA ALA A 316 -0.54 -2.67 -25.12
C ALA A 316 -0.07 -3.38 -23.84
N LEU A 317 -0.83 -4.37 -23.36
CA LEU A 317 -0.48 -5.17 -22.17
C LEU A 317 0.79 -6.01 -22.38
N ARG A 318 1.02 -6.52 -23.60
CA ARG A 318 2.24 -7.26 -23.95
C ARG A 318 3.44 -6.35 -24.19
N THR A 319 3.25 -5.08 -24.49
CA THR A 319 4.35 -4.13 -24.76
C THR A 319 4.79 -3.41 -23.50
N VAL A 320 3.87 -2.88 -22.70
CA VAL A 320 4.22 -2.03 -21.56
C VAL A 320 4.76 -2.90 -20.41
N PRO A 321 6.00 -2.64 -19.92
CA PRO A 321 6.62 -3.45 -18.87
C PRO A 321 6.06 -3.09 -17.50
N ARG A 322 4.98 -3.74 -17.06
CA ARG A 322 4.33 -3.47 -15.77
C ARG A 322 5.29 -3.40 -14.58
N HIS A 323 6.29 -4.29 -14.51
CA HIS A 323 7.30 -4.31 -13.45
C HIS A 323 8.12 -3.00 -13.34
N ALA A 324 8.28 -2.24 -14.44
CA ALA A 324 8.96 -0.94 -14.41
C ALA A 324 8.15 0.16 -13.69
N PHE A 325 6.84 -0.06 -13.50
CA PHE A 325 5.94 0.86 -12.80
C PHE A 325 5.66 0.43 -11.36
N VAL A 326 6.14 -0.74 -10.93
CA VAL A 326 6.04 -1.22 -9.54
C VAL A 326 7.40 -1.77 -9.10
N PRO A 327 8.45 -0.94 -9.06
CA PRO A 327 9.84 -1.39 -8.87
C PRO A 327 10.10 -2.08 -7.53
N ASP A 328 9.23 -1.88 -6.54
CA ASP A 328 9.31 -2.52 -5.22
C ASP A 328 8.63 -3.90 -5.17
N ALA A 329 7.92 -4.30 -6.21
CA ALA A 329 7.29 -5.62 -6.33
C ALA A 329 8.24 -6.63 -7.00
N SER A 330 8.14 -7.90 -6.62
CA SER A 330 8.79 -8.98 -7.37
C SER A 330 8.24 -9.05 -8.81
N LEU A 331 8.96 -9.69 -9.73
CA LEU A 331 8.46 -9.90 -11.09
C LEU A 331 7.17 -10.75 -11.07
N GLU A 332 7.11 -11.74 -10.18
CA GLU A 332 5.96 -12.59 -9.97
C GLU A 332 4.75 -11.79 -9.48
N ASP A 333 4.92 -10.88 -8.50
CA ASP A 333 3.84 -10.03 -8.00
C ASP A 333 3.41 -9.00 -9.04
N ALA A 334 4.36 -8.40 -9.76
CA ALA A 334 4.08 -7.44 -10.82
C ALA A 334 3.23 -8.06 -11.95
N TYR A 335 3.44 -9.35 -12.23
CA TYR A 335 2.72 -10.11 -13.25
C TYR A 335 1.67 -11.10 -12.70
N ALA A 336 1.37 -11.04 -11.40
CA ALA A 336 0.21 -11.68 -10.84
C ALA A 336 -1.05 -10.92 -11.27
N ASN A 337 -2.16 -11.63 -11.49
CA ASN A 337 -3.46 -10.99 -11.72
C ASN A 337 -4.06 -10.49 -10.39
N ALA A 338 -3.32 -9.64 -9.67
CA ALA A 338 -3.66 -9.05 -8.38
C ALA A 338 -3.22 -7.57 -8.34
N PRO A 339 -3.82 -6.72 -7.49
CA PRO A 339 -3.33 -5.36 -7.28
C PRO A 339 -2.01 -5.36 -6.52
N VAL A 340 -1.16 -4.36 -6.79
CA VAL A 340 0.07 -4.08 -6.01
C VAL A 340 -0.14 -2.78 -5.26
N HIS A 341 -0.16 -2.83 -3.93
CA HIS A 341 -0.38 -1.65 -3.08
C HIS A 341 0.88 -0.80 -3.02
N ILE A 342 0.77 0.49 -3.39
CA ILE A 342 1.91 1.41 -3.52
C ILE A 342 1.89 2.56 -2.51
N LYS A 343 0.74 2.81 -1.87
CA LYS A 343 0.62 3.84 -0.83
C LYS A 343 -0.40 3.45 0.24
N TYR A 344 -0.10 3.86 1.46
CA TYR A 344 -0.92 3.65 2.66
C TYR A 344 -1.10 4.98 3.40
N ASP A 345 -2.25 5.16 4.06
CA ASP A 345 -2.46 6.28 4.96
C ASP A 345 -1.84 6.04 6.34
N THR A 346 -2.11 6.96 7.27
CA THR A 346 -1.61 6.92 8.64
C THR A 346 -2.08 5.70 9.44
N ASP A 347 -3.19 5.10 9.03
CA ASP A 347 -3.85 3.99 9.72
C ASP A 347 -3.49 2.64 9.08
N GLY A 348 -2.59 2.66 8.09
CA GLY A 348 -2.17 1.48 7.34
C GLY A 348 -3.20 1.02 6.30
N THR A 349 -4.24 1.81 6.04
CA THR A 349 -5.19 1.52 4.98
C THR A 349 -4.54 1.85 3.64
N SER A 350 -4.58 0.92 2.68
CA SER A 350 -4.06 1.23 1.35
C SER A 350 -4.94 2.29 0.69
N ILE A 351 -4.28 3.36 0.22
CA ILE A 351 -4.91 4.52 -0.41
C ILE A 351 -4.48 4.71 -1.87
N SER A 352 -3.53 3.92 -2.35
CA SER A 352 -3.22 3.79 -3.78
C SER A 352 -2.64 2.41 -4.09
N CYS A 353 -2.99 1.88 -5.26
CA CYS A 353 -2.46 0.63 -5.78
C CYS A 353 -2.36 0.65 -7.31
N ALA A 354 -1.37 -0.07 -7.85
CA ALA A 354 -1.43 -0.49 -9.24
C ALA A 354 -2.53 -1.55 -9.39
N SER A 355 -3.62 -1.18 -10.06
CA SER A 355 -4.84 -1.98 -10.16
C SER A 355 -4.61 -3.38 -10.77
N GLN A 356 -5.49 -4.33 -10.44
CA GLN A 356 -5.46 -5.69 -10.96
C GLN A 356 -5.44 -5.69 -12.51
N PRO A 357 -4.48 -6.38 -13.16
CA PRO A 357 -4.32 -6.37 -14.62
C PRO A 357 -5.58 -6.73 -15.41
N GLY A 358 -6.34 -7.74 -14.96
CA GLY A 358 -7.59 -8.14 -15.62
C GLY A 358 -8.67 -7.05 -15.60
N VAL A 359 -8.78 -6.29 -14.49
CA VAL A 359 -9.71 -5.16 -14.38
C VAL A 359 -9.26 -4.00 -15.25
N VAL A 360 -7.94 -3.74 -15.31
CA VAL A 360 -7.36 -2.75 -16.22
C VAL A 360 -7.71 -3.10 -17.68
N ALA A 361 -7.48 -4.35 -18.09
CA ALA A 361 -7.81 -4.81 -19.45
C ALA A 361 -9.31 -4.68 -19.78
N LEU A 362 -10.18 -5.07 -18.84
CA LEU A 362 -11.63 -4.92 -18.93
C LEU A 362 -12.04 -3.45 -19.17
N MET A 363 -11.48 -2.53 -18.38
CA MET A 363 -11.79 -1.11 -18.48
C MET A 363 -11.24 -0.47 -19.75
N LEU A 364 -10.05 -0.86 -20.21
CA LEU A 364 -9.51 -0.41 -21.49
C LEU A 364 -10.38 -0.88 -22.67
N ASP A 365 -10.92 -2.10 -22.62
CA ASP A 365 -11.89 -2.58 -23.60
C ASP A 365 -13.21 -1.77 -23.57
N GLN A 366 -13.69 -1.38 -22.39
CA GLN A 366 -14.89 -0.54 -22.25
C GLN A 366 -14.66 0.90 -22.75
N LEU A 367 -13.47 1.45 -22.49
CA LEU A 367 -13.10 2.81 -22.87
C LEU A 367 -12.96 2.99 -24.40
N ASP A 368 -12.56 1.93 -25.11
CA ASP A 368 -12.47 1.91 -26.58
C ASP A 368 -11.64 3.08 -27.15
N VAL A 369 -10.43 3.22 -26.62
CA VAL A 369 -9.46 4.25 -27.04
C VAL A 369 -9.08 4.03 -28.51
N ARG A 370 -9.02 5.12 -29.28
CA ARG A 370 -8.60 5.13 -30.68
C ARG A 370 -7.24 5.84 -30.83
N PRO A 371 -6.44 5.46 -31.84
CA PRO A 371 -5.24 6.23 -32.18
C PRO A 371 -5.58 7.69 -32.48
N GLY A 372 -4.82 8.62 -31.89
CA GLY A 372 -5.03 10.07 -31.98
C GLY A 372 -5.92 10.64 -30.88
N ASP A 373 -6.58 9.83 -30.06
CA ASP A 373 -7.44 10.31 -28.98
C ASP A 373 -6.64 11.14 -27.95
N ARG A 374 -7.30 12.17 -27.42
CA ARG A 374 -6.91 12.87 -26.20
C ARG A 374 -7.62 12.23 -25.02
N VAL A 375 -6.86 11.65 -24.09
CA VAL A 375 -7.40 10.91 -22.95
C VAL A 375 -7.09 11.63 -21.65
N LEU A 376 -8.10 11.79 -20.80
CA LEU A 376 -7.91 12.17 -19.39
C LEU A 376 -8.03 10.94 -18.51
N GLU A 377 -7.01 10.66 -17.72
CA GLU A 377 -7.03 9.67 -16.64
C GLU A 377 -7.11 10.35 -15.28
N LEU A 378 -7.95 9.81 -14.39
CA LEU A 378 -8.14 10.30 -13.02
C LEU A 378 -7.72 9.22 -12.02
N GLY A 379 -6.54 9.38 -11.42
CA GLY A 379 -5.88 8.41 -10.54
C GLY A 379 -4.58 7.87 -11.16
N ALA A 380 -3.57 8.73 -11.31
CA ALA A 380 -2.30 8.37 -11.94
C ALA A 380 -1.61 7.19 -11.25
N GLY A 381 -1.66 7.12 -9.91
CA GLY A 381 -1.09 6.01 -9.14
C GLY A 381 0.37 5.77 -9.50
N SER A 382 0.68 4.59 -10.04
CA SER A 382 2.05 4.25 -10.47
C SER A 382 2.44 4.77 -11.86
N GLY A 383 1.48 5.28 -12.65
CA GLY A 383 1.66 5.65 -14.06
C GLY A 383 1.49 4.48 -15.05
N TYR A 384 1.24 3.25 -14.59
CA TYR A 384 1.12 2.09 -15.47
C TYR A 384 -0.07 2.16 -16.43
N ASN A 385 -1.25 2.59 -15.96
CA ASN A 385 -2.42 2.67 -16.83
C ASN A 385 -2.30 3.86 -17.81
N ALA A 386 -1.74 5.00 -17.39
CA ALA A 386 -1.32 6.07 -18.29
C ALA A 386 -0.40 5.56 -19.41
N ALA A 387 0.56 4.69 -19.10
CA ALA A 387 1.46 4.09 -20.08
C ALA A 387 0.74 3.17 -21.09
N LEU A 388 -0.26 2.40 -20.63
CA LEU A 388 -1.10 1.60 -21.53
C LEU A 388 -1.94 2.49 -22.45
N LEU A 389 -2.55 3.55 -21.91
CA LEU A 389 -3.29 4.54 -22.68
C LEU A 389 -2.38 5.22 -23.72
N ALA A 390 -1.16 5.59 -23.33
CA ALA A 390 -0.16 6.19 -24.20
C ALA A 390 0.16 5.33 -25.43
N HIS A 391 0.23 4.01 -25.23
CA HIS A 391 0.41 3.03 -26.30
C HIS A 391 -0.83 2.96 -27.21
N LEU A 392 -2.04 2.97 -26.64
CA LEU A 392 -3.30 2.87 -27.38
C LEU A 392 -3.59 4.11 -28.25
N VAL A 393 -3.32 5.30 -27.73
CA VAL A 393 -3.52 6.57 -28.47
C VAL A 393 -2.45 6.78 -29.54
N GLY A 394 -1.30 6.12 -29.41
CA GLY A 394 -0.19 6.21 -30.37
C GLY A 394 0.47 7.59 -30.41
N GLU A 395 1.39 7.78 -31.36
CA GLU A 395 2.28 8.95 -31.47
C GLU A 395 1.53 10.29 -31.63
N HIS A 396 0.34 10.27 -32.23
CA HIS A 396 -0.46 11.47 -32.48
C HIS A 396 -1.52 11.76 -31.41
N GLY A 397 -1.69 10.86 -30.46
CA GLY A 397 -2.58 11.06 -29.32
C GLY A 397 -1.84 11.52 -28.08
N HIS A 398 -2.59 11.86 -27.04
CA HIS A 398 -2.03 12.41 -25.81
C HIS A 398 -2.82 11.96 -24.59
N VAL A 399 -2.13 11.66 -23.49
CA VAL A 399 -2.75 11.31 -22.22
C VAL A 399 -2.38 12.34 -21.17
N THR A 400 -3.38 12.94 -20.53
CA THR A 400 -3.20 13.68 -19.28
C THR A 400 -3.63 12.77 -18.13
N THR A 401 -2.78 12.57 -17.13
CA THR A 401 -3.10 11.76 -15.94
C THR A 401 -2.99 12.58 -14.67
N LEU A 402 -4.01 12.52 -13.82
CA LEU A 402 -4.10 13.35 -12.62
C LEU A 402 -4.01 12.50 -11.35
N ASP A 403 -3.33 13.01 -10.33
CA ASP A 403 -3.45 12.50 -8.96
C ASP A 403 -3.40 13.66 -7.96
N VAL A 404 -4.02 13.51 -6.80
CA VAL A 404 -4.05 14.54 -5.75
C VAL A 404 -2.76 14.55 -4.93
N ASP A 405 -2.08 13.40 -4.91
CA ASP A 405 -0.89 13.14 -4.12
C ASP A 405 0.38 13.41 -4.94
N ASP A 406 1.15 14.43 -4.57
CA ASP A 406 2.33 14.88 -5.32
C ASP A 406 3.42 13.80 -5.46
N ASP A 407 3.61 12.99 -4.42
CA ASP A 407 4.54 11.86 -4.44
C ASP A 407 4.16 10.77 -5.45
N LEU A 408 2.86 10.54 -5.68
CA LEU A 408 2.39 9.61 -6.72
C LEU A 408 2.61 10.18 -8.12
N VAL A 409 2.38 11.47 -8.32
CA VAL A 409 2.63 12.13 -9.60
C VAL A 409 4.11 12.11 -9.96
N GLU A 410 5.00 12.43 -9.03
CA GLU A 410 6.45 12.36 -9.27
C GLU A 410 6.92 10.93 -9.56
N GLY A 411 6.39 9.94 -8.83
CA GLY A 411 6.64 8.52 -9.10
C GLY A 411 6.19 8.10 -10.50
N ALA A 412 4.97 8.47 -10.90
CA ALA A 412 4.44 8.21 -12.23
C ALA A 412 5.30 8.87 -13.33
N ARG A 413 5.71 10.14 -13.15
CA ARG A 413 6.62 10.84 -14.09
C ARG A 413 7.94 10.10 -14.26
N ALA A 414 8.54 9.66 -13.15
CA ALA A 414 9.79 8.91 -13.18
C ALA A 414 9.65 7.58 -13.94
N HIS A 415 8.60 6.80 -13.67
CA HIS A 415 8.35 5.54 -14.37
C HIS A 415 8.06 5.72 -15.86
N LEU A 416 7.22 6.71 -16.23
CA LEU A 416 6.92 7.04 -17.62
C LEU A 416 8.17 7.44 -18.40
N THR A 417 9.02 8.28 -17.78
CA THR A 417 10.31 8.71 -18.36
C THR A 417 11.24 7.52 -18.54
N ALA A 418 11.38 6.66 -17.53
CA ALA A 418 12.21 5.46 -17.59
C ALA A 418 11.73 4.45 -18.67
N ALA A 419 10.42 4.39 -18.90
CA ALA A 419 9.81 3.59 -19.96
C ALA A 419 9.88 4.24 -21.36
N GLY A 420 10.44 5.44 -21.49
CA GLY A 420 10.57 6.17 -22.76
C GLY A 420 9.24 6.72 -23.30
N ILE A 421 8.24 6.90 -22.45
CA ILE A 421 6.90 7.36 -22.83
C ILE A 421 6.88 8.88 -22.77
N THR A 422 6.58 9.52 -23.91
CA THR A 422 6.72 10.97 -24.09
C THR A 422 5.40 11.70 -24.38
N ASN A 423 4.34 10.95 -24.68
CA ASN A 423 3.01 11.48 -24.99
C ASN A 423 2.05 11.44 -23.77
N VAL A 424 2.61 11.44 -22.55
CA VAL A 424 1.86 11.49 -21.29
C VAL A 424 2.29 12.70 -20.47
N GLU A 425 1.32 13.45 -19.95
CA GLU A 425 1.52 14.49 -18.97
C GLU A 425 0.86 14.08 -17.64
N ALA A 426 1.68 13.87 -16.59
CA ALA A 426 1.17 13.62 -15.24
C ALA A 426 1.14 14.92 -14.43
N VAL A 427 0.02 15.23 -13.75
CA VAL A 427 -0.21 16.52 -13.07
C VAL A 427 -0.80 16.32 -11.68
N THR A 428 -0.24 17.01 -10.68
CA THR A 428 -0.79 17.06 -9.32
C THR A 428 -2.02 17.96 -9.27
N ARG A 429 -3.21 17.36 -9.22
CA ARG A 429 -4.49 18.07 -9.20
C ARG A 429 -5.63 17.20 -8.65
N ASP A 430 -6.66 17.85 -8.12
CA ASP A 430 -7.92 17.17 -7.80
C ASP A 430 -8.62 16.71 -9.09
N GLY A 431 -8.63 15.39 -9.32
CA GLY A 431 -9.24 14.77 -10.48
C GLY A 431 -10.76 14.97 -10.59
N ALA A 432 -11.46 15.26 -9.49
CA ALA A 432 -12.90 15.52 -9.55
C ALA A 432 -13.24 16.83 -10.29
N LEU A 433 -12.28 17.76 -10.39
CA LEU A 433 -12.40 18.99 -11.19
C LEU A 433 -11.98 18.80 -12.66
N GLY A 434 -11.44 17.63 -13.01
CA GLY A 434 -10.84 17.38 -14.31
C GLY A 434 -9.62 18.28 -14.59
N TYR A 435 -9.31 18.45 -15.88
CA TYR A 435 -8.22 19.31 -16.36
C TYR A 435 -8.68 20.11 -17.57
N ALA A 436 -9.37 21.23 -17.30
CA ALA A 436 -10.01 22.05 -18.33
C ALA A 436 -9.01 22.59 -19.37
N GLU A 437 -7.75 22.80 -19.00
CA GLU A 437 -6.68 23.28 -19.87
C GLU A 437 -6.34 22.30 -20.99
N GLY A 438 -6.58 21.00 -20.78
CA GLY A 438 -6.38 19.94 -21.78
C GLY A 438 -7.66 19.53 -22.52
N ALA A 439 -8.81 20.07 -22.14
CA ALA A 439 -10.08 19.77 -22.81
C ALA A 439 -10.14 20.38 -24.24
N PRO A 440 -10.99 19.84 -25.13
CA PRO A 440 -11.87 18.69 -24.90
C PRO A 440 -11.12 17.35 -25.01
N TYR A 441 -11.66 16.32 -24.33
CA TYR A 441 -11.13 14.96 -24.33
C TYR A 441 -12.02 14.00 -25.13
N ASP A 442 -11.41 13.12 -25.93
CA ASP A 442 -12.14 12.06 -26.62
C ASP A 442 -12.55 10.95 -25.66
N ARG A 443 -11.73 10.72 -24.63
CA ARG A 443 -11.98 9.72 -23.59
C ARG A 443 -11.64 10.28 -22.21
N ILE A 444 -12.47 9.98 -21.23
CA ILE A 444 -12.14 10.19 -19.82
C ILE A 444 -12.30 8.86 -19.09
N ILE A 445 -11.30 8.48 -18.32
CA ILE A 445 -11.31 7.27 -17.49
C ILE A 445 -10.96 7.62 -16.06
N ALA A 446 -11.81 7.23 -15.12
CA ALA A 446 -11.49 7.24 -13.71
C ALA A 446 -10.92 5.88 -13.30
N THR A 447 -9.71 5.86 -12.73
CA THR A 447 -9.09 4.71 -12.06
C THR A 447 -9.27 4.83 -10.53
N VAL A 448 -10.37 5.47 -10.14
CA VAL A 448 -10.82 5.74 -8.79
C VAL A 448 -12.35 5.62 -8.76
N GLY A 449 -12.90 5.18 -7.63
CA GLY A 449 -14.34 5.03 -7.43
C GLY A 449 -15.02 6.36 -7.13
N ALA A 450 -16.18 6.60 -7.75
CA ALA A 450 -16.96 7.82 -7.54
C ALA A 450 -18.38 7.51 -7.05
N HIS A 451 -18.85 8.26 -6.05
CA HIS A 451 -20.26 8.28 -5.67
C HIS A 451 -20.96 9.48 -6.29
N GLY A 452 -21.50 9.26 -7.50
CA GLY A 452 -21.96 10.32 -8.39
C GLY A 452 -20.87 10.75 -9.37
N VAL A 453 -21.28 11.25 -10.53
CA VAL A 453 -20.34 11.65 -11.61
C VAL A 453 -20.07 13.15 -11.54
N PRO A 454 -18.83 13.62 -11.28
CA PRO A 454 -18.51 15.04 -11.38
C PRO A 454 -18.89 15.67 -12.71
N HIS A 455 -19.59 16.81 -12.66
CA HIS A 455 -20.04 17.54 -13.86
C HIS A 455 -18.87 17.92 -14.78
N ALA A 456 -17.71 18.25 -14.18
CA ALA A 456 -16.50 18.58 -14.92
C ALA A 456 -16.07 17.46 -15.89
N TRP A 457 -16.29 16.19 -15.55
CA TRP A 457 -15.96 15.07 -16.44
C TRP A 457 -16.88 15.05 -17.67
N LEU A 458 -18.15 15.38 -17.50
CA LEU A 458 -19.11 15.45 -18.60
C LEU A 458 -18.88 16.68 -19.48
N GLU A 459 -18.57 17.83 -18.87
CA GLU A 459 -18.35 19.11 -19.56
C GLU A 459 -17.05 19.17 -20.36
N GLN A 460 -16.04 18.38 -19.97
CA GLN A 460 -14.72 18.36 -20.60
C GLN A 460 -14.61 17.32 -21.73
N LEU A 461 -15.64 16.51 -21.97
CA LEU A 461 -15.67 15.58 -23.11
C LEU A 461 -15.94 16.30 -24.43
N ALA A 462 -15.26 15.86 -25.48
CA ALA A 462 -15.57 16.22 -26.85
C ALA A 462 -16.96 15.68 -27.25
N PRO A 463 -17.62 16.25 -28.27
CA PRO A 463 -18.80 15.64 -28.86
C PRO A 463 -18.52 14.20 -29.31
N GLY A 464 -19.32 13.24 -28.86
CA GLY A 464 -19.09 11.81 -29.10
C GLY A 464 -18.00 11.20 -28.22
N GLY A 465 -17.47 11.95 -27.25
CA GLY A 465 -16.52 11.45 -26.27
C GLY A 465 -17.18 10.50 -25.27
N ARG A 466 -16.36 9.61 -24.69
CA ARG A 466 -16.81 8.56 -23.76
C ARG A 466 -16.21 8.74 -22.37
N LEU A 467 -17.07 8.66 -21.36
CA LEU A 467 -16.68 8.55 -19.95
C LEU A 467 -16.67 7.08 -19.54
N LEU A 468 -15.64 6.64 -18.82
CA LEU A 468 -15.64 5.38 -18.08
C LEU A 468 -15.38 5.64 -16.60
N VAL A 469 -16.32 5.25 -15.74
CA VAL A 469 -16.23 5.50 -14.30
C VAL A 469 -16.60 4.26 -13.50
N PRO A 470 -15.74 3.81 -12.57
CA PRO A 470 -16.13 2.92 -11.48
C PRO A 470 -17.10 3.66 -10.54
N GLN A 471 -18.38 3.40 -10.71
CA GLN A 471 -19.44 4.14 -10.05
C GLN A 471 -20.10 3.31 -8.96
N ARG A 472 -20.14 3.87 -7.73
CA ARG A 472 -20.97 3.33 -6.65
C ARG A 472 -22.37 3.89 -6.75
N LEU A 473 -23.35 2.99 -6.91
CA LEU A 473 -24.76 3.36 -7.10
C LEU A 473 -25.46 3.57 -5.75
N LYS A 474 -25.50 2.52 -4.94
CA LYS A 474 -26.11 2.50 -3.60
C LYS A 474 -25.44 1.43 -2.74
N GLY A 475 -25.41 1.60 -1.42
CA GLY A 475 -24.65 0.71 -0.54
C GLY A 475 -23.17 0.75 -0.91
N SER A 476 -22.56 -0.42 -1.14
CA SER A 476 -21.14 -0.59 -1.50
C SER A 476 -20.90 -1.22 -2.87
N VAL A 477 -21.95 -1.63 -3.59
CA VAL A 477 -21.81 -2.23 -4.92
C VAL A 477 -21.43 -1.15 -5.94
N ALA A 478 -20.35 -1.41 -6.67
CA ALA A 478 -19.84 -0.54 -7.73
C ALA A 478 -19.71 -1.31 -9.05
N ARG A 479 -19.73 -0.56 -10.15
CA ARG A 479 -19.56 -1.08 -11.52
C ARG A 479 -18.77 -0.07 -12.34
N SER A 480 -17.90 -0.51 -13.26
CA SER A 480 -17.42 0.39 -14.32
C SER A 480 -18.55 0.59 -15.32
N ILE A 481 -18.98 1.83 -15.51
CA ILE A 481 -20.03 2.18 -16.46
C ILE A 481 -19.43 3.11 -17.51
N ALA A 482 -19.59 2.72 -18.78
CA ALA A 482 -19.20 3.54 -19.92
C ALA A 482 -20.40 4.37 -20.37
N TYR A 483 -20.27 5.70 -20.43
CA TYR A 483 -21.31 6.62 -20.86
C TYR A 483 -20.91 7.38 -22.12
N GLU A 484 -21.87 7.60 -23.02
CA GLU A 484 -21.78 8.52 -24.15
C GLU A 484 -23.04 9.40 -24.19
N GLN A 485 -22.91 10.57 -24.81
CA GLN A 485 -24.05 11.47 -25.01
C GLN A 485 -24.84 11.07 -26.26
N CYS A 486 -26.12 10.75 -26.09
CA CYS A 486 -27.07 10.49 -27.15
C CYS A 486 -28.29 11.41 -26.97
N ASP A 487 -28.62 12.22 -27.99
CA ASP A 487 -29.74 13.17 -27.96
C ASP A 487 -29.77 14.06 -26.70
N GLY A 488 -28.59 14.51 -26.27
CA GLY A 488 -28.42 15.37 -25.08
C GLY A 488 -28.44 14.63 -23.74
N ARG A 489 -28.56 13.30 -23.73
CA ARG A 489 -28.61 12.46 -22.52
C ARG A 489 -27.37 11.59 -22.40
N TRP A 490 -26.86 11.40 -21.20
CA TRP A 490 -25.72 10.53 -20.93
C TRP A 490 -26.22 9.11 -20.63
N VAL A 491 -26.06 8.22 -21.59
CA VAL A 491 -26.57 6.84 -21.53
C VAL A 491 -25.43 5.83 -21.53
N SER A 492 -25.62 4.72 -20.83
CA SER A 492 -24.59 3.69 -20.74
C SER A 492 -24.48 2.88 -22.02
N LEU A 493 -23.25 2.56 -22.43
CA LEU A 493 -22.96 1.57 -23.46
C LEU A 493 -22.79 0.15 -22.91
N GLY A 494 -22.49 0.04 -21.62
CA GLY A 494 -22.29 -1.21 -20.92
C GLY A 494 -21.76 -0.99 -19.51
N SER A 495 -21.82 -2.03 -18.68
CA SER A 495 -21.26 -1.99 -17.34
C SER A 495 -20.76 -3.35 -16.88
N GLU A 496 -19.75 -3.34 -16.01
CA GLU A 496 -19.12 -4.54 -15.48
C GLU A 496 -18.93 -4.40 -13.97
N MET A 497 -19.10 -5.48 -13.21
CA MET A 497 -18.89 -5.41 -11.76
C MET A 497 -17.41 -5.19 -11.44
N ASN A 498 -17.10 -4.13 -10.71
CA ASN A 498 -15.75 -3.85 -10.23
C ASN A 498 -15.78 -2.97 -8.98
N THR A 499 -14.65 -2.81 -8.32
CA THR A 499 -14.55 -1.91 -7.17
C THR A 499 -13.18 -1.27 -7.17
N PHE A 500 -13.17 0.05 -6.99
CA PHE A 500 -11.97 0.87 -6.88
C PHE A 500 -11.92 1.54 -5.51
N MET A 501 -10.73 2.00 -5.14
CA MET A 501 -10.56 2.91 -4.01
C MET A 501 -11.38 4.18 -4.25
N PRO A 502 -12.08 4.72 -3.24
CA PRO A 502 -12.92 5.88 -3.42
C PRO A 502 -12.09 7.15 -3.67
N LEU A 503 -12.69 8.15 -4.33
CA LEU A 503 -12.26 9.54 -4.21
C LEU A 503 -12.26 9.92 -2.73
N ARG A 504 -11.30 10.75 -2.31
CA ARG A 504 -11.09 11.11 -0.90
C ARG A 504 -11.10 12.62 -0.74
N ARG A 505 -11.74 13.12 0.30
CA ARG A 505 -11.65 14.50 0.79
C ARG A 505 -11.96 15.55 -0.29
N GLY A 506 -13.10 15.42 -0.97
CA GLY A 506 -13.44 16.31 -2.08
C GLY A 506 -14.81 16.09 -2.74
N ILE A 507 -14.93 16.47 -4.02
CA ILE A 507 -16.15 16.26 -4.81
C ILE A 507 -16.31 14.76 -5.11
N ALA A 508 -17.53 14.24 -5.01
CA ALA A 508 -17.85 12.81 -5.17
C ALA A 508 -17.10 11.88 -4.19
N ASP A 509 -16.70 12.41 -3.03
CA ASP A 509 -16.14 11.62 -1.92
C ASP A 509 -17.09 10.49 -1.54
N ASP A 510 -16.50 9.35 -1.18
CA ASP A 510 -17.20 8.16 -0.77
C ASP A 510 -16.69 7.72 0.61
N ASP A 511 -16.94 8.57 1.60
CA ASP A 511 -16.62 8.32 2.98
C ASP A 511 -17.35 7.07 3.50
N ARG A 512 -16.59 6.19 4.15
CA ARG A 512 -17.09 4.93 4.71
C ARG A 512 -16.76 4.83 6.19
N ARG A 513 -17.73 4.34 6.96
CA ARG A 513 -17.56 3.99 8.38
C ARG A 513 -17.56 2.48 8.56
N VAL A 514 -16.80 2.01 9.53
CA VAL A 514 -16.72 0.59 9.88
C VAL A 514 -17.60 0.32 11.09
N ILE A 515 -18.55 -0.60 10.97
CA ILE A 515 -19.50 -0.97 12.02
C ILE A 515 -19.24 -2.43 12.42
N PRO A 516 -18.80 -2.73 13.65
CA PRO A 516 -18.59 -4.11 14.10
C PRO A 516 -19.93 -4.85 14.26
N LEU A 517 -20.01 -6.06 13.73
CA LEU A 517 -21.17 -6.94 13.83
C LEU A 517 -20.99 -8.08 14.86
N SER A 518 -19.76 -8.36 15.24
CA SER A 518 -19.40 -9.37 16.25
C SER A 518 -18.72 -8.73 17.47
N ALA A 519 -18.73 -9.43 18.60
CA ALA A 519 -18.15 -8.97 19.87
C ALA A 519 -16.65 -8.66 19.77
N GLU A 520 -15.92 -9.45 19.01
CA GLU A 520 -14.48 -9.28 18.79
C GLU A 520 -14.16 -8.26 17.68
N GLY A 521 -15.18 -7.72 17.00
CA GLY A 521 -15.01 -6.82 15.85
C GLY A 521 -14.38 -7.51 14.63
N THR A 522 -14.38 -8.84 14.59
CA THR A 522 -13.81 -9.64 13.50
C THR A 522 -14.68 -9.57 12.24
N VAL A 523 -16.00 -9.53 12.40
CA VAL A 523 -16.96 -9.32 11.30
C VAL A 523 -17.47 -7.88 11.37
N ARG A 524 -17.42 -7.15 10.27
CA ARG A 524 -17.70 -5.71 10.22
C ARG A 524 -18.43 -5.31 8.93
N LEU A 525 -19.31 -4.32 8.98
CA LEU A 525 -19.81 -3.63 7.79
C LEU A 525 -18.92 -2.45 7.45
N GLN A 526 -18.68 -2.24 6.16
CA GLN A 526 -18.10 -1.01 5.63
C GLN A 526 -19.22 -0.20 4.97
N ALA A 527 -19.93 0.57 5.79
CA ALA A 527 -21.12 1.32 5.38
C ALA A 527 -20.80 2.74 4.90
N PRO A 528 -21.56 3.30 3.95
CA PRO A 528 -21.46 4.72 3.60
C PRO A 528 -21.68 5.61 4.83
N ALA A 529 -20.85 6.65 5.01
CA ALA A 529 -20.90 7.52 6.19
C ALA A 529 -22.22 8.29 6.32
N GLY A 530 -22.86 8.66 5.20
CA GLY A 530 -24.12 9.39 5.17
C GLY A 530 -25.38 8.52 5.34
N GLN A 531 -25.25 7.19 5.43
CA GLN A 531 -26.40 6.30 5.59
C GLN A 531 -26.75 6.13 7.06
N ASP A 532 -28.02 6.38 7.40
CA ASP A 532 -28.53 6.18 8.76
C ASP A 532 -28.57 4.68 9.09
N ILE A 533 -27.64 4.26 9.95
CA ILE A 533 -27.49 2.88 10.44
C ILE A 533 -27.14 3.00 11.91
N ASP A 534 -27.95 2.38 12.75
CA ASP A 534 -27.74 2.28 14.19
C ASP A 534 -26.64 1.25 14.47
N ALA A 535 -25.42 1.75 14.71
CA ALA A 535 -24.26 0.91 14.98
C ALA A 535 -24.37 0.16 16.31
N ASP A 536 -25.05 0.75 17.30
CA ASP A 536 -25.23 0.14 18.62
C ASP A 536 -26.23 -1.02 18.56
N ALA A 537 -27.30 -0.87 17.76
CA ALA A 537 -28.26 -1.94 17.51
C ALA A 537 -27.62 -3.14 16.77
N LEU A 538 -26.62 -2.89 15.92
CA LEU A 538 -25.89 -3.94 15.19
C LEU A 538 -24.73 -4.55 15.97
N ALA A 539 -24.36 -3.97 17.11
CA ALA A 539 -23.28 -4.50 17.93
C ALA A 539 -23.64 -5.91 18.41
N ARG A 540 -22.75 -6.87 18.11
CA ARG A 540 -22.93 -8.29 18.46
C ARG A 540 -24.20 -8.93 17.90
N VAL A 541 -24.69 -8.41 16.77
CA VAL A 541 -25.90 -8.93 16.13
C VAL A 541 -25.70 -10.37 15.64
N LEU A 542 -24.49 -10.75 15.23
CA LEU A 542 -24.20 -12.10 14.71
C LEU A 542 -24.22 -13.19 15.79
N GLU A 543 -24.09 -12.83 17.07
CA GLU A 543 -24.27 -13.76 18.19
C GLU A 543 -25.75 -14.05 18.50
N GLN A 544 -26.69 -13.29 17.93
CA GLN A 544 -28.12 -13.56 18.07
C GLN A 544 -28.54 -14.74 17.17
N PRO A 545 -29.67 -15.41 17.48
CA PRO A 545 -30.20 -16.48 16.65
C PRO A 545 -30.36 -16.03 15.19
N ARG A 546 -30.03 -16.93 14.27
CA ARG A 546 -30.13 -16.67 12.84
C ARG A 546 -31.44 -17.20 12.25
N THR A 547 -31.99 -16.45 11.30
CA THR A 547 -33.07 -16.88 10.40
C THR A 547 -32.47 -17.27 9.06
N GLU A 548 -32.97 -18.34 8.43
CA GLU A 548 -32.50 -18.78 7.11
C GLU A 548 -33.66 -18.85 6.13
N GLU A 549 -33.56 -18.11 5.03
CA GLU A 549 -34.58 -18.05 3.99
C GLU A 549 -33.97 -18.49 2.65
N TRP A 550 -34.28 -19.70 2.20
CA TRP A 550 -33.73 -20.27 0.96
C TRP A 550 -34.61 -19.91 -0.25
N THR A 551 -33.99 -19.40 -1.31
CA THR A 551 -34.72 -18.69 -2.38
C THR A 551 -35.24 -19.59 -3.50
N GLY A 552 -34.68 -20.79 -3.66
CA GLY A 552 -34.87 -21.63 -4.84
C GLY A 552 -34.12 -21.16 -6.09
N MET A 553 -33.54 -19.94 -6.09
CA MET A 553 -32.74 -19.44 -7.20
C MET A 553 -31.40 -20.18 -7.22
N THR A 554 -31.07 -20.75 -8.38
CA THR A 554 -29.86 -21.57 -8.55
C THR A 554 -28.89 -20.97 -9.55
N VAL A 555 -27.60 -21.16 -9.31
CA VAL A 555 -26.50 -20.77 -10.22
C VAL A 555 -25.60 -21.94 -10.56
N ARG A 556 -25.03 -21.90 -11.76
CA ARG A 556 -23.99 -22.82 -12.22
C ARG A 556 -22.61 -22.31 -11.80
N ALA A 557 -21.60 -23.18 -11.84
CA ALA A 557 -20.24 -22.87 -11.38
C ALA A 557 -19.59 -21.63 -12.04
N MET A 558 -19.94 -21.34 -13.30
CA MET A 558 -19.38 -20.23 -14.09
C MET A 558 -20.39 -19.12 -14.36
N GLU A 559 -21.56 -19.17 -13.73
CA GLU A 559 -22.59 -18.16 -13.92
C GLU A 559 -22.42 -17.04 -12.90
N SER A 560 -22.25 -15.80 -13.38
CA SER A 560 -22.13 -14.62 -12.52
C SER A 560 -23.51 -14.19 -12.00
N PRO A 561 -23.72 -14.10 -10.69
CA PRO A 561 -24.96 -13.58 -10.10
C PRO A 561 -24.90 -12.05 -9.89
N GLU A 562 -23.93 -11.34 -10.47
CA GLU A 562 -23.73 -9.89 -10.24
C GLU A 562 -24.96 -9.03 -10.58
N TRP A 563 -25.76 -9.45 -11.55
CA TRP A 563 -26.99 -8.76 -11.94
C TRP A 563 -28.08 -8.91 -10.86
N MET A 564 -28.11 -10.04 -10.15
CA MET A 564 -28.95 -10.20 -8.96
C MET A 564 -28.52 -9.24 -7.85
N GLU A 565 -27.20 -9.09 -7.63
CA GLU A 565 -26.66 -8.13 -6.66
C GLU A 565 -27.00 -6.68 -7.03
N LEU A 566 -26.94 -6.32 -8.32
CA LEU A 566 -27.38 -5.01 -8.80
C LEU A 566 -28.87 -4.78 -8.54
N PHE A 567 -29.71 -5.77 -8.85
CA PHE A 567 -31.15 -5.65 -8.65
C PHE A 567 -31.52 -5.50 -7.16
N LEU A 568 -30.87 -6.27 -6.28
CA LEU A 568 -30.99 -6.10 -4.83
C LEU A 568 -30.53 -4.73 -4.38
N THR A 569 -29.39 -4.26 -4.89
CA THR A 569 -28.86 -2.93 -4.57
C THR A 569 -29.84 -1.82 -4.92
N CYS A 570 -30.52 -1.93 -6.07
CA CYS A 570 -31.51 -0.96 -6.50
C CYS A 570 -32.83 -1.04 -5.70
N SER A 571 -33.23 -2.26 -5.31
CA SER A 571 -34.54 -2.53 -4.70
C SER A 571 -34.57 -2.32 -3.20
N LEU A 572 -33.46 -2.57 -2.50
CA LEU A 572 -33.40 -2.52 -1.04
C LEU A 572 -33.14 -1.10 -0.53
N PRO A 573 -33.80 -0.66 0.57
CA PRO A 573 -33.57 0.66 1.16
C PRO A 573 -32.11 0.92 1.53
N SER A 574 -31.41 -0.07 2.09
CA SER A 574 -29.98 0.03 2.43
C SER A 574 -29.03 -0.24 1.26
N GLY A 575 -29.55 -0.76 0.14
CA GLY A 575 -28.74 -1.41 -0.88
C GLY A 575 -27.97 -2.61 -0.30
N LEU A 576 -26.96 -3.07 -1.02
CA LEU A 576 -26.02 -4.08 -0.52
C LEU A 576 -24.74 -3.40 -0.03
N ILE A 577 -24.42 -3.60 1.24
CA ILE A 577 -23.26 -3.03 1.95
C ILE A 577 -22.17 -4.09 2.09
N ARG A 578 -20.91 -3.71 1.92
CA ARG A 578 -19.79 -4.65 2.09
C ARG A 578 -19.66 -5.11 3.53
N MET A 579 -19.60 -6.42 3.74
CA MET A 579 -19.36 -7.11 4.99
C MET A 579 -17.98 -7.77 4.94
N LEU A 580 -17.09 -7.40 5.86
CA LEU A 580 -15.73 -7.90 5.96
C LEU A 580 -15.67 -8.95 7.06
N PHE A 581 -15.12 -10.13 6.77
CA PHE A 581 -14.94 -11.19 7.76
C PHE A 581 -13.72 -12.08 7.42
N PRO A 582 -13.02 -12.63 8.44
CA PRO A 582 -11.95 -13.61 8.24
C PRO A 582 -12.52 -15.00 7.93
N GLN A 583 -11.69 -15.90 7.39
CA GLN A 583 -12.11 -17.30 7.14
C GLN A 583 -12.56 -18.01 8.42
N SER A 584 -11.98 -17.67 9.58
CA SER A 584 -12.36 -18.23 10.89
C SER A 584 -13.79 -17.90 11.31
N ALA A 585 -14.45 -16.92 10.69
CA ALA A 585 -15.85 -16.62 10.97
C ALA A 585 -16.83 -17.63 10.35
N LYS A 586 -16.40 -18.38 9.32
CA LYS A 586 -17.24 -19.39 8.62
C LYS A 586 -17.45 -20.62 9.49
N GLY A 587 -18.65 -21.19 9.41
CA GLY A 587 -19.04 -22.37 10.21
C GLY A 587 -19.23 -22.10 11.71
N GLY A 588 -19.01 -20.85 12.14
CA GLY A 588 -19.23 -20.37 13.50
C GLY A 588 -20.24 -19.23 13.51
N LEU A 589 -19.74 -17.99 13.44
CA LEU A 589 -20.58 -16.77 13.38
C LEU A 589 -21.37 -16.68 12.08
N LEU A 590 -20.80 -17.16 10.98
CA LEU A 590 -21.42 -17.21 9.65
C LEU A 590 -21.70 -18.66 9.25
N THR A 591 -22.51 -18.84 8.20
CA THR A 591 -22.69 -20.16 7.56
C THR A 591 -21.36 -20.75 7.06
N GLU A 592 -21.37 -22.02 6.67
CA GLU A 592 -20.19 -22.69 6.07
C GLU A 592 -19.77 -22.05 4.73
N ASP A 593 -20.72 -21.68 3.88
CA ASP A 593 -20.47 -21.08 2.56
C ASP A 593 -21.22 -19.74 2.41
N PRO A 594 -20.81 -18.68 3.13
CA PRO A 594 -21.32 -17.33 2.88
C PRO A 594 -20.91 -16.92 1.46
N TYR A 595 -21.77 -16.16 0.79
CA TYR A 595 -21.56 -15.80 -0.61
C TYR A 595 -20.31 -14.91 -0.75
N PRO A 596 -19.38 -15.22 -1.71
CA PRO A 596 -18.07 -14.58 -1.74
C PRO A 596 -18.04 -13.05 -1.92
N SER A 597 -19.06 -12.43 -2.54
CA SER A 597 -19.12 -10.96 -2.61
C SER A 597 -19.20 -10.31 -1.24
N SER A 598 -19.61 -11.09 -0.23
CA SER A 598 -19.59 -10.72 1.18
C SER A 598 -20.39 -9.44 1.41
N THR A 599 -21.60 -9.37 0.85
CA THR A 599 -22.51 -8.22 0.99
C THR A 599 -23.62 -8.49 1.99
N ALA A 600 -24.13 -7.43 2.61
CA ALA A 600 -25.20 -7.47 3.58
C ALA A 600 -26.24 -6.38 3.33
N ALA A 601 -27.50 -6.64 3.68
CA ALA A 601 -28.54 -5.63 3.79
C ALA A 601 -28.87 -5.38 5.25
N VAL A 602 -29.19 -4.13 5.60
CA VAL A 602 -29.51 -3.72 6.97
C VAL A 602 -30.85 -3.00 7.03
N ASP A 603 -31.59 -3.21 8.11
CA ASP A 603 -32.81 -2.45 8.44
C ASP A 603 -33.11 -2.52 9.94
N GLN A 604 -33.42 -1.38 10.57
CA GLN A 604 -33.87 -1.25 11.98
C GLN A 604 -33.17 -2.15 13.03
N GLY A 605 -31.87 -2.41 12.88
CA GLY A 605 -31.07 -3.25 13.79
C GLY A 605 -30.95 -4.74 13.39
N ALA A 606 -31.59 -5.15 12.30
CA ALA A 606 -31.32 -6.41 11.62
C ALA A 606 -30.21 -6.27 10.56
N VAL A 607 -29.49 -7.37 10.36
CA VAL A 607 -28.57 -7.55 9.24
C VAL A 607 -28.87 -8.86 8.54
N THR A 608 -28.80 -8.87 7.21
CA THR A 608 -28.82 -10.10 6.42
C THR A 608 -27.57 -10.21 5.57
N TYR A 609 -27.13 -11.43 5.29
CA TYR A 609 -26.10 -11.70 4.29
C TYR A 609 -26.51 -12.86 3.39
N LEU A 610 -25.93 -12.93 2.19
CA LEU A 610 -26.19 -14.00 1.25
C LEU A 610 -25.32 -15.22 1.57
N ALA A 611 -25.90 -16.40 1.46
CA ALA A 611 -25.21 -17.68 1.59
C ALA A 611 -25.56 -18.60 0.42
N ARG A 612 -24.74 -19.64 0.23
CA ARG A 612 -25.00 -20.67 -0.77
C ARG A 612 -25.03 -22.05 -0.14
N ARG A 613 -25.77 -22.96 -0.77
CA ARG A 613 -25.65 -24.39 -0.52
C ARG A 613 -25.56 -25.16 -1.82
N LEU A 614 -24.71 -26.18 -1.84
CA LEU A 614 -24.61 -27.10 -2.97
C LEU A 614 -25.85 -28.00 -2.99
N LEU A 615 -26.50 -28.09 -4.15
CA LEU A 615 -27.64 -28.99 -4.35
C LEU A 615 -27.17 -30.40 -4.77
N GLU A 616 -27.91 -31.41 -4.33
CA GLU A 616 -27.76 -32.78 -4.86
C GLU A 616 -28.13 -32.85 -6.35
N LYS A 617 -29.11 -32.03 -6.76
CA LYS A 617 -29.51 -31.86 -8.15
C LYS A 617 -28.36 -31.23 -8.96
N ARG A 618 -28.08 -31.81 -10.12
CA ARG A 618 -27.06 -31.34 -11.07
C ARG A 618 -27.68 -30.75 -12.33
N THR A 619 -26.89 -30.02 -13.10
CA THR A 619 -27.29 -29.61 -14.46
C THR A 619 -27.48 -30.85 -15.35
N PRO A 620 -28.20 -30.76 -16.49
CA PRO A 620 -28.31 -31.87 -17.43
C PRO A 620 -26.95 -32.43 -17.89
N GLU A 621 -25.92 -31.59 -17.90
CA GLU A 621 -24.54 -31.92 -18.26
C GLU A 621 -23.71 -32.46 -17.07
N GLY A 622 -24.32 -32.66 -15.91
CA GLY A 622 -23.67 -33.17 -14.69
C GLY A 622 -22.94 -32.11 -13.85
N GLY A 623 -23.08 -30.82 -14.20
CA GLY A 623 -22.49 -29.69 -13.49
C GLY A 623 -23.08 -29.47 -12.10
N LYS A 624 -22.27 -28.89 -11.20
CA LYS A 624 -22.72 -28.49 -9.85
C LYS A 624 -23.70 -27.31 -9.93
N LEU A 625 -24.68 -27.31 -9.02
CA LEU A 625 -25.66 -26.24 -8.85
C LEU A 625 -25.64 -25.77 -7.39
N TRP A 626 -25.65 -24.47 -7.20
CA TRP A 626 -25.78 -23.86 -5.88
C TRP A 626 -27.10 -23.11 -5.79
N GLU A 627 -27.77 -23.24 -4.67
CA GLU A 627 -28.93 -22.43 -4.33
C GLU A 627 -28.51 -21.26 -3.44
N PHE A 628 -29.05 -20.07 -3.70
CA PHE A 628 -28.88 -18.90 -2.84
C PHE A 628 -29.87 -18.90 -1.67
N GLY A 629 -29.37 -18.56 -0.50
CA GLY A 629 -30.15 -18.30 0.70
C GLY A 629 -29.80 -16.95 1.32
N VAL A 630 -30.69 -16.46 2.16
CA VAL A 630 -30.52 -15.24 2.94
C VAL A 630 -30.46 -15.62 4.40
N ILE A 631 -29.42 -15.17 5.09
CA ILE A 631 -29.22 -15.43 6.51
C ILE A 631 -29.39 -14.11 7.25
N GLY A 632 -30.38 -14.04 8.15
CA GLY A 632 -30.72 -12.86 8.93
C GLY A 632 -30.31 -13.00 10.39
N HIS A 633 -29.89 -11.90 11.01
CA HIS A 633 -29.62 -11.78 12.44
C HIS A 633 -30.18 -10.47 12.98
N GLY A 634 -30.57 -10.47 14.26
CA GLY A 634 -31.09 -9.29 14.95
C GLY A 634 -32.63 -9.19 14.96
N PRO A 635 -33.18 -8.19 15.69
CA PRO A 635 -34.61 -7.94 15.74
C PRO A 635 -35.18 -7.59 14.36
N GLY A 636 -36.22 -8.28 13.89
CA GLY A 636 -36.83 -8.07 12.56
C GLY A 636 -36.09 -8.74 11.39
N SER A 637 -35.11 -9.60 11.70
CA SER A 637 -34.31 -10.29 10.68
C SER A 637 -35.10 -11.30 9.84
N ASP A 638 -36.22 -11.80 10.34
CA ASP A 638 -37.16 -12.63 9.59
C ASP A 638 -37.86 -11.86 8.46
N GLU A 639 -38.38 -10.67 8.76
CA GLU A 639 -38.99 -9.79 7.76
C GLU A 639 -37.96 -9.28 6.74
N LEU A 640 -36.77 -8.89 7.21
CA LEU A 640 -35.69 -8.47 6.31
C LEU A 640 -35.20 -9.62 5.42
N ALA A 641 -35.00 -10.83 5.98
CA ALA A 641 -34.58 -11.99 5.20
C ALA A 641 -35.63 -12.39 4.16
N ALA A 642 -36.91 -12.38 4.52
CA ALA A 642 -38.02 -12.62 3.60
C ALA A 642 -38.04 -11.59 2.45
N THR A 643 -37.88 -10.30 2.77
CA THR A 643 -37.83 -9.21 1.79
C THR A 643 -36.69 -9.38 0.79
N VAL A 644 -35.48 -9.68 1.27
CA VAL A 644 -34.32 -9.92 0.41
C VAL A 644 -34.54 -11.17 -0.44
N ALA A 645 -35.04 -12.26 0.14
CA ALA A 645 -35.31 -13.50 -0.56
C ALA A 645 -36.38 -13.34 -1.65
N ASP A 646 -37.46 -12.60 -1.38
CA ASP A 646 -38.51 -12.28 -2.37
C ASP A 646 -37.98 -11.39 -3.49
N THR A 647 -37.07 -10.48 -3.18
CA THR A 647 -36.40 -9.65 -4.19
C THR A 647 -35.53 -10.51 -5.10
N ILE A 648 -34.78 -11.49 -4.56
CA ILE A 648 -34.02 -12.48 -5.35
C ILE A 648 -34.97 -13.30 -6.23
N ARG A 649 -36.07 -13.82 -5.68
CA ARG A 649 -37.07 -14.59 -6.44
C ARG A 649 -37.70 -13.77 -7.57
N THR A 650 -37.93 -12.48 -7.33
CA THR A 650 -38.47 -11.56 -8.32
C THR A 650 -37.47 -11.32 -9.44
N TRP A 651 -36.20 -11.07 -9.10
CA TRP A 651 -35.13 -10.96 -10.10
C TRP A 651 -35.02 -12.25 -10.93
N ASP A 652 -34.99 -13.40 -10.28
CA ASP A 652 -34.82 -14.70 -10.93
C ASP A 652 -35.93 -14.99 -11.95
N ARG A 653 -37.18 -14.69 -11.57
CA ARG A 653 -38.37 -14.91 -12.39
C ARG A 653 -38.54 -13.90 -13.52
N GLU A 654 -38.26 -12.62 -13.25
CA GLU A 654 -38.71 -11.52 -14.10
C GLU A 654 -37.59 -10.75 -14.79
N TYR A 655 -36.37 -10.73 -14.23
CA TYR A 655 -35.28 -9.83 -14.64
C TYR A 655 -33.97 -10.55 -14.98
N ARG A 656 -33.80 -11.84 -14.66
CA ARG A 656 -32.57 -12.61 -14.92
C ARG A 656 -32.13 -12.63 -16.38
N CYS A 657 -33.09 -12.53 -17.31
CA CYS A 657 -32.84 -12.50 -18.75
C CYS A 657 -32.97 -11.09 -19.36
N ARG A 658 -33.09 -10.05 -18.54
CA ARG A 658 -33.21 -8.65 -18.97
C ARG A 658 -31.88 -7.93 -18.87
N GLU A 659 -31.72 -6.89 -19.66
CA GLU A 659 -30.54 -6.03 -19.64
C GLU A 659 -30.80 -4.80 -18.78
N ALA A 660 -29.84 -4.41 -17.94
CA ALA A 660 -29.92 -3.16 -17.20
C ALA A 660 -29.10 -2.08 -17.92
N THR A 661 -29.72 -0.91 -18.11
CA THR A 661 -29.11 0.28 -18.69
C THR A 661 -29.05 1.40 -17.65
N PHE A 662 -28.06 2.28 -17.77
CA PHE A 662 -27.82 3.39 -16.85
C PHE A 662 -27.88 4.72 -17.59
N GLU A 663 -28.42 5.72 -16.92
CA GLU A 663 -28.45 7.09 -17.44
C GLU A 663 -28.14 8.08 -16.33
N ILE A 664 -27.30 9.07 -16.64
CA ILE A 664 -27.02 10.18 -15.74
C ILE A 664 -28.02 11.31 -16.05
N GLN A 665 -28.76 11.72 -15.03
CA GLN A 665 -29.67 12.87 -15.08
C GLN A 665 -29.27 13.96 -14.08
N PRO A 666 -29.47 15.24 -14.43
CA PRO A 666 -29.43 16.34 -13.48
C PRO A 666 -30.44 16.15 -12.32
N PHE A 667 -30.18 16.71 -11.14
CA PHE A 667 -31.12 16.61 -10.01
C PHE A 667 -32.44 17.32 -10.23
N ASP A 668 -32.42 18.41 -11.00
CA ASP A 668 -33.60 19.19 -11.37
C ASP A 668 -34.38 18.55 -12.54
N ALA A 669 -33.94 17.38 -13.03
CA ALA A 669 -34.70 16.60 -13.99
C ALA A 669 -36.10 16.27 -13.44
N PRO A 670 -37.15 16.29 -14.28
CA PRO A 670 -38.51 15.96 -13.88
C PRO A 670 -38.61 14.61 -13.17
N SER A 671 -39.55 14.48 -12.25
CA SER A 671 -39.85 13.20 -11.61
C SER A 671 -40.16 12.14 -12.67
N ILE A 672 -39.48 11.01 -12.56
CA ILE A 672 -39.69 9.87 -13.46
C ILE A 672 -40.91 9.09 -12.97
N GLU A 673 -41.82 8.75 -13.89
CA GLU A 673 -42.94 7.87 -13.58
C GLU A 673 -42.39 6.49 -13.18
N GLN A 674 -42.64 6.11 -11.93
CA GLN A 674 -42.15 4.85 -11.38
C GLN A 674 -42.86 3.68 -12.06
N ARG A 675 -42.08 2.74 -12.58
CA ARG A 675 -42.56 1.48 -13.16
C ARG A 675 -41.67 0.32 -12.71
N PRO A 676 -42.17 -0.93 -12.68
CA PRO A 676 -41.34 -2.08 -12.32
C PRO A 676 -40.08 -2.16 -13.18
N GLY A 677 -38.92 -2.33 -12.55
CA GLY A 677 -37.63 -2.39 -13.22
C GLY A 677 -36.99 -1.03 -13.53
N LEU A 678 -37.62 0.09 -13.18
CA LEU A 678 -37.03 1.41 -13.30
C LEU A 678 -36.70 1.96 -11.91
N PHE A 679 -35.42 2.25 -11.68
CA PHE A 679 -34.92 2.76 -10.41
C PHE A 679 -34.27 4.13 -10.61
N ALA A 680 -34.55 5.07 -9.71
CA ALA A 680 -33.89 6.37 -9.66
C ALA A 680 -33.05 6.46 -8.39
N LEU A 681 -31.73 6.55 -8.54
CA LEU A 681 -30.76 6.57 -7.46
C LEU A 681 -30.11 7.95 -7.40
N ASP A 682 -30.49 8.75 -6.41
CA ASP A 682 -29.90 10.07 -6.21
C ASP A 682 -28.54 9.92 -5.51
N THR A 683 -27.50 10.49 -6.12
CA THR A 683 -26.15 10.62 -5.52
C THR A 683 -26.00 12.03 -4.93
N PRO A 684 -24.80 12.48 -4.53
CA PRO A 684 -24.56 13.90 -4.20
C PRO A 684 -24.47 14.84 -5.42
N LEU A 685 -24.23 14.32 -6.63
CA LEU A 685 -23.97 15.14 -7.84
C LEU A 685 -24.97 14.94 -8.99
N ASN A 686 -25.59 13.77 -9.11
CA ASN A 686 -26.61 13.48 -10.12
C ASN A 686 -27.56 12.38 -9.68
N ARG A 687 -28.67 12.27 -10.42
CA ARG A 687 -29.55 11.10 -10.39
C ARG A 687 -29.05 10.07 -11.40
N ILE A 688 -28.91 8.83 -10.97
CA ILE A 688 -28.64 7.69 -11.85
C ILE A 688 -29.91 6.89 -12.02
N VAL A 689 -30.36 6.77 -13.26
CA VAL A 689 -31.53 5.96 -13.62
C VAL A 689 -31.04 4.60 -14.06
N VAL A 690 -31.55 3.54 -13.44
CA VAL A 690 -31.30 2.15 -13.82
C VAL A 690 -32.58 1.56 -14.40
N ASP A 691 -32.58 1.22 -15.68
CA ASP A 691 -33.74 0.70 -16.39
C ASP A 691 -33.48 -0.73 -16.88
N TRP A 692 -34.25 -1.68 -16.36
CA TRP A 692 -34.20 -3.10 -16.69
C TRP A 692 -35.17 -3.41 -17.84
N ARG A 693 -34.63 -3.72 -19.02
CA ARG A 693 -35.37 -3.89 -20.27
C ARG A 693 -35.39 -5.33 -20.77
#